data_AF-A0A2V1DLQ5-F1
#
_entry.id   AF-A0A2V1DLQ5-F1
#
_cell.length_a   1.000
_cell.length_b   1.000
_cell.length_c   1.000
_cell.angle_alpha   90.00
_cell.angle_beta   90.00
_cell.angle_gamma   90.00
#
_symmetry.space_group_name_H-M   'P 1'
#
loop_
_entity.id
_entity.type
_entity.pdbx_description
1 polymer ?
#
loop_
_entity_poly.entity_id
_entity_poly.type
_entity_poly.pdbx_seq_one_letter_code
_entity_poly.pdbx_strand_id
1 'polypeptide(L)'
;MLSFWFLGSAAALASYAFAQGEVQSKVVCDAATKICYSTYTQTEIDITYGIALPKNATDPYDAIIKITAPADKKWVGFAWGGQMVWDPLTVVWPNATSVVASARWAFSTGMPLGYEGAEHFLLKGSSSNSTHWTVNALCKGCTGWQSNEDERYALNATGTTQFAWAYGTTDVSTPQNNDSTFSVHAAVGHWNHDLNAARVDDFDSLVKSNLLTAPPVVTSAPTTARTTIVTSTTSSSTSAVVKATIPASCSGAGNPVFQGKLATGWKATKILGGLRSPRSIQFDTAGNMLVVQSGLGITYHVLGSDGCITSSKTLISLNSLNHGIALSPDGKTLYASSMTQAYSWPYDAAAATVGTRTTIMTGMVNGGSHLTRTLAVRPDQPNLLVVSHGSNSNIDTATSNPSTGRAIIKVFDLSKIPSGGFKYASDGYTAGYGQRNEVGMCFDNNNMLWGVENSGDDFRRTVNGQSTDVHQNNPGEKIHYMGDITKPNNNWYGYPSCFTVWQPSDFKDKTFKVGDWFVQAPNSTFNDDTCVQKATPPALTLFPHSAPIDCKFDPENANMFITYHGSWNRQPTTGFKLVAVPFKKGSDGAYVPVDPLTSTTAAKDIFYNPDVTKCAGNGPGLSSGCFRPAGLAYDKAGRLFMTSDTSSNGEIWILGQG
;
A
#
# COMPACT_ATOMS: atom_id res chain seq x y z
N MET A 1 38.17 -13.86 -5.15
CA MET A 1 39.11 -12.88 -4.57
C MET A 1 38.46 -12.30 -3.33
N LEU A 2 39.27 -12.16 -2.27
CA LEU A 2 38.91 -12.16 -0.86
C LEU A 2 38.02 -10.99 -0.38
N SER A 3 37.17 -11.32 0.61
CA SER A 3 36.84 -10.62 1.86
C SER A 3 36.89 -9.09 1.94
N PHE A 4 35.88 -8.45 2.56
CA PHE A 4 35.94 -7.95 3.95
C PHE A 4 34.61 -7.28 4.39
N TRP A 5 33.97 -7.91 5.40
CA TRP A 5 33.28 -7.34 6.59
C TRP A 5 31.80 -6.92 6.56
N PHE A 6 30.99 -7.88 7.05
CA PHE A 6 29.94 -7.67 8.05
C PHE A 6 30.47 -6.93 9.29
N LEU A 7 29.81 -5.85 9.70
CA LEU A 7 29.56 -5.44 11.10
C LEU A 7 28.67 -4.19 11.09
N GLY A 8 27.52 -4.25 11.75
CA GLY A 8 26.62 -3.09 11.87
C GLY A 8 25.20 -3.46 12.29
N SER A 9 25.02 -4.24 13.35
CA SER A 9 23.76 -4.30 14.10
C SER A 9 24.07 -3.90 15.54
N ALA A 10 23.18 -3.10 16.12
CA ALA A 10 23.25 -2.46 17.44
C ALA A 10 23.89 -1.05 17.49
N ALA A 11 23.21 -0.07 16.88
CA ALA A 11 23.25 1.33 17.30
C ALA A 11 21.99 2.07 16.79
N ALA A 12 20.82 1.63 17.23
CA ALA A 12 19.56 2.35 16.99
C ALA A 12 18.87 2.57 18.33
N LEU A 13 19.49 3.39 19.18
CA LEU A 13 18.94 4.06 20.37
C LEU A 13 20.12 4.66 21.16
N ALA A 14 20.60 5.84 20.70
CA ALA A 14 21.29 6.88 21.48
C ALA A 14 22.19 7.70 20.56
N SER A 15 21.67 8.82 20.04
CA SER A 15 22.35 10.13 19.97
C SER A 15 21.55 11.08 19.07
N TYR A 16 20.45 11.63 19.59
CA TYR A 16 20.03 12.98 19.22
C TYR A 16 21.03 13.96 19.85
N ALA A 17 22.20 14.05 19.26
CA ALA A 17 23.12 15.17 19.46
C ALA A 17 23.32 15.77 18.08
N PHE A 18 22.67 16.90 17.82
CA PHE A 18 22.91 17.70 16.63
C PHE A 18 24.38 18.14 16.64
N ALA A 19 25.24 17.41 15.94
CA ALA A 19 26.43 18.02 15.38
C ALA A 19 25.92 18.93 14.24
N GLN A 20 25.77 20.22 14.53
CA GLN A 20 25.43 21.21 13.50
C GLN A 20 26.61 21.29 12.52
N GLY A 21 26.56 20.48 11.45
CA GLY A 21 27.48 20.63 10.33
C GLY A 21 27.35 22.03 9.72
N GLU A 22 28.41 22.51 9.08
CA GLU A 22 28.44 23.85 8.47
C GLU A 22 27.28 24.05 7.48
N VAL A 23 26.72 25.27 7.44
CA VAL A 23 25.72 25.67 6.43
C VAL A 23 26.36 25.61 5.05
N GLN A 24 25.70 24.92 4.10
CA GLN A 24 26.22 24.71 2.76
C GLN A 24 25.52 25.56 1.69
N SER A 25 24.45 26.27 2.06
CA SER A 25 23.70 27.14 1.16
C SER A 25 24.20 28.60 1.19
N LYS A 26 24.07 29.30 0.06
CA LYS A 26 24.43 30.72 -0.09
C LYS A 26 23.37 31.50 -0.85
N VAL A 27 23.23 32.80 -0.58
CA VAL A 27 22.26 33.64 -1.28
C VAL A 27 22.68 33.85 -2.74
N VAL A 28 21.77 33.57 -3.68
CA VAL A 28 21.92 33.84 -5.11
C VAL A 28 20.64 34.52 -5.62
N CYS A 29 20.79 35.70 -6.21
CA CYS A 29 19.65 36.46 -6.74
C CYS A 29 19.54 36.31 -8.26
N ASP A 30 18.35 35.94 -8.71
CA ASP A 30 18.03 35.79 -10.13
C ASP A 30 17.63 37.15 -10.72
N ALA A 31 18.43 37.64 -11.67
CA ALA A 31 18.25 38.97 -12.23
C ALA A 31 16.95 39.13 -13.04
N ALA A 32 16.42 38.05 -13.62
CA ALA A 32 15.23 38.08 -14.47
C ALA A 32 13.95 38.08 -13.63
N THR A 33 13.90 37.24 -12.60
CA THR A 33 12.73 37.09 -11.72
C THR A 33 12.75 38.04 -10.51
N LYS A 34 13.92 38.61 -10.18
CA LYS A 34 14.20 39.41 -8.98
C LYS A 34 14.07 38.64 -7.66
N ILE A 35 13.99 37.31 -7.72
CA ILE A 35 13.91 36.45 -6.53
C ILE A 35 15.33 36.11 -6.07
N CYS A 36 15.60 36.27 -4.77
CA CYS A 36 16.81 35.77 -4.13
C CYS A 36 16.54 34.41 -3.46
N TYR A 37 17.43 33.46 -3.69
CA TYR A 37 17.31 32.09 -3.18
C TYR A 37 18.48 31.79 -2.25
N SER A 38 18.21 31.12 -1.14
CA SER A 38 19.24 30.35 -0.44
C SER A 38 19.53 29.11 -1.29
N THR A 39 20.77 28.97 -1.76
CA THR A 39 21.13 28.07 -2.86
C THR A 39 22.23 27.09 -2.45
N TYR A 40 22.00 25.80 -2.68
CA TYR A 40 22.96 24.71 -2.54
C TYR A 40 23.24 24.08 -3.91
N THR A 41 24.50 23.78 -4.21
CA THR A 41 24.90 23.07 -5.43
C THR A 41 25.65 21.81 -5.04
N GLN A 42 25.18 20.64 -5.52
CA GLN A 42 25.94 19.40 -5.41
C GLN A 42 26.90 19.28 -6.59
N THR A 43 28.18 19.51 -6.32
CA THR A 43 29.21 19.69 -7.36
C THR A 43 29.50 18.44 -8.17
N GLU A 44 29.39 17.25 -7.60
CA GLU A 44 29.76 16.00 -8.30
C GLU A 44 28.74 15.60 -9.36
N ILE A 45 27.50 16.09 -9.26
CA ILE A 45 26.38 15.74 -10.16
C ILE A 45 25.78 16.96 -10.84
N ASP A 46 26.31 18.15 -10.56
CA ASP A 46 25.94 19.45 -11.13
C ASP A 46 24.45 19.79 -10.97
N ILE A 47 23.86 19.45 -9.82
CA ILE A 47 22.46 19.81 -9.49
C ILE A 47 22.45 20.95 -8.48
N THR A 48 21.66 21.98 -8.76
CA THR A 48 21.50 23.15 -7.89
C THR A 48 20.07 23.27 -7.39
N TYR A 49 19.91 23.53 -6.09
CA TYR A 49 18.65 23.72 -5.36
C TYR A 49 18.63 25.12 -4.74
N GLY A 50 17.59 25.90 -5.04
CA GLY A 50 17.34 27.22 -4.47
C GLY A 50 16.00 27.28 -3.76
N ILE A 51 15.97 27.79 -2.53
CA ILE A 51 14.75 27.96 -1.74
C ILE A 51 14.55 29.44 -1.43
N ALA A 52 13.32 29.92 -1.60
CA ALA A 52 12.90 31.24 -1.14
C ALA A 52 11.60 31.15 -0.32
N LEU A 53 11.56 31.85 0.80
CA LEU A 53 10.48 31.84 1.79
C LEU A 53 9.96 33.27 2.04
N PRO A 54 8.70 33.46 2.45
CA PRO A 54 8.22 34.76 2.91
C PRO A 54 9.02 35.28 4.10
N LYS A 55 9.31 36.59 4.13
CA LYS A 55 10.02 37.24 5.24
C LYS A 55 9.40 36.94 6.61
N ASN A 56 8.08 37.02 6.68
CA ASN A 56 7.27 36.83 7.89
C ASN A 56 6.41 35.56 7.76
N ALA A 57 7.05 34.43 7.47
CA ALA A 57 6.37 33.15 7.33
C ALA A 57 5.78 32.64 8.66
N THR A 58 4.51 32.24 8.63
CA THR A 58 3.79 31.58 9.73
C THR A 58 3.04 30.39 9.13
N ASP A 59 3.03 29.23 9.80
CA ASP A 59 2.34 28.04 9.29
C ASP A 59 0.82 28.30 9.15
N PRO A 60 0.20 27.97 7.99
CA PRO A 60 0.82 27.51 6.74
C PRO A 60 1.37 28.67 5.90
N TYR A 61 2.50 28.45 5.22
CA TYR A 61 3.10 29.43 4.30
C TYR A 61 3.63 28.79 3.01
N ASP A 62 3.57 29.51 1.90
CA ASP A 62 4.08 29.03 0.61
C ASP A 62 5.61 29.17 0.53
N ALA A 63 6.25 28.39 -0.34
CA ALA A 63 7.69 28.49 -0.61
C ALA A 63 7.96 28.43 -2.11
N ILE A 64 9.09 28.98 -2.57
CA ILE A 64 9.55 28.81 -3.95
C ILE A 64 10.73 27.85 -3.94
N ILE A 65 10.68 26.86 -4.83
CA ILE A 65 11.78 25.93 -5.08
C ILE A 65 12.27 26.08 -6.53
N LYS A 66 13.59 26.25 -6.67
CA LYS A 66 14.28 26.28 -7.96
C LYS A 66 15.26 25.12 -8.03
N ILE A 67 15.10 24.26 -9.03
CA ILE A 67 15.98 23.10 -9.27
C ILE A 67 16.55 23.22 -10.68
N THR A 68 17.87 23.25 -10.81
CA THR A 68 18.58 23.20 -12.10
C THR A 68 19.41 21.94 -12.16
N ALA A 69 19.30 21.17 -13.24
CA ALA A 69 20.02 19.93 -13.42
C ALA A 69 20.46 19.72 -14.88
N PRO A 70 21.52 18.93 -15.14
CA PRO A 70 21.94 18.59 -16.49
C PRO A 70 20.94 17.66 -17.19
N ALA A 71 20.92 17.67 -18.53
CA ALA A 71 19.95 16.95 -19.35
C ALA A 71 20.06 15.40 -19.28
N ASP A 72 21.16 14.87 -18.73
CA ASP A 72 21.35 13.45 -18.46
C ASP A 72 20.66 13.01 -17.15
N LYS A 73 20.27 13.95 -16.28
CA LYS A 73 19.42 13.71 -15.11
C LYS A 73 17.97 13.76 -15.57
N LYS A 74 17.32 12.60 -15.55
CA LYS A 74 15.98 12.41 -16.13
C LYS A 74 14.85 12.75 -15.19
N TRP A 75 15.14 12.75 -13.89
CA TRP A 75 14.29 13.32 -12.86
C TRP A 75 15.15 13.68 -11.63
N VAL A 76 14.71 14.67 -10.84
CA VAL A 76 15.35 15.09 -9.59
C VAL A 76 14.29 15.18 -8.50
N GLY A 77 14.63 14.75 -7.29
CA GLY A 77 13.79 14.80 -6.10
C GLY A 77 14.37 15.70 -5.02
N PHE A 78 13.49 16.35 -4.27
CA PHE A 78 13.77 17.16 -3.09
C PHE A 78 12.80 16.77 -1.97
N ALA A 79 13.29 16.60 -0.75
CA ALA A 79 12.48 16.25 0.43
C ALA A 79 12.44 17.42 1.44
N TRP A 80 11.24 17.93 1.75
CA TRP A 80 11.04 19.16 2.53
C TRP A 80 11.31 18.99 4.03
N GLY A 81 11.23 17.78 4.54
CA GLY A 81 11.58 17.35 5.90
C GLY A 81 12.89 16.58 5.97
N GLY A 82 13.64 16.48 4.86
CA GLY A 82 14.96 15.87 4.82
C GLY A 82 14.97 14.34 4.80
N GLN A 83 13.85 13.69 4.50
CA GLN A 83 13.77 12.23 4.40
C GLN A 83 12.76 11.79 3.35
N MET A 84 12.90 10.58 2.82
CA MET A 84 12.01 10.12 1.74
C MET A 84 10.56 9.88 2.21
N VAL A 85 10.40 9.33 3.41
CA VAL A 85 9.14 8.73 3.86
C VAL A 85 8.47 9.64 4.89
N TRP A 86 7.16 9.81 4.78
CA TRP A 86 6.35 10.73 5.62
C TRP A 86 6.75 12.20 5.49
N ASP A 87 7.13 12.60 4.28
CA ASP A 87 7.62 13.93 3.93
C ASP A 87 7.06 14.33 2.55
N PRO A 88 6.58 15.57 2.36
CA PRO A 88 6.36 16.11 1.03
C PRO A 88 7.63 16.03 0.19
N LEU A 89 7.51 15.42 -0.97
CA LEU A 89 8.58 15.36 -1.95
C LEU A 89 8.22 16.25 -3.13
N THR A 90 9.16 17.04 -3.61
CA THR A 90 9.09 17.70 -4.91
C THR A 90 9.93 16.90 -5.89
N VAL A 91 9.27 16.27 -6.86
CA VAL A 91 9.93 15.52 -7.94
C VAL A 91 9.72 16.27 -9.25
N VAL A 92 10.79 16.51 -9.99
CA VAL A 92 10.81 17.36 -11.19
C VAL A 92 11.53 16.68 -12.35
N TRP A 93 11.11 16.95 -13.58
CA TRP A 93 11.74 16.41 -14.79
C TRP A 93 11.49 17.29 -16.03
N PRO A 94 12.31 17.16 -17.08
CA PRO A 94 12.08 17.87 -18.35
C PRO A 94 10.95 17.24 -19.16
N ASN A 95 10.23 18.07 -19.91
CA ASN A 95 9.21 17.65 -20.87
C ASN A 95 9.35 18.48 -22.15
N ALA A 96 10.10 17.95 -23.12
CA ALA A 96 10.54 18.66 -24.31
C ALA A 96 11.24 20.00 -23.93
N THR A 97 10.69 21.14 -24.36
CA THR A 97 11.20 22.49 -24.02
C THR A 97 10.67 23.04 -22.70
N SER A 98 9.71 22.34 -22.08
CA SER A 98 9.13 22.66 -20.78
C SER A 98 9.64 21.73 -19.70
N VAL A 99 9.05 21.82 -18.52
CA VAL A 99 9.36 21.02 -17.32
C VAL A 99 8.07 20.67 -16.59
N VAL A 100 8.13 19.66 -15.75
CA VAL A 100 7.04 19.26 -14.86
C VAL A 100 7.54 19.26 -13.42
N ALA A 101 6.71 19.77 -12.51
CA ALA A 101 6.88 19.65 -11.07
C ALA A 101 5.74 18.81 -10.50
N SER A 102 6.09 17.94 -9.56
CA SER A 102 5.17 16.96 -9.00
C SER A 102 5.31 16.90 -7.49
N ALA A 103 4.19 17.10 -6.80
CA ALA A 103 4.06 16.84 -5.38
C ALA A 103 3.88 15.35 -5.15
N ARG A 104 4.80 14.75 -4.39
CA ARG A 104 4.82 13.32 -4.09
C ARG A 104 4.88 13.04 -2.60
N TRP A 105 4.49 11.84 -2.22
CA TRP A 105 4.56 11.33 -0.86
C TRP A 105 4.95 9.86 -0.86
N ALA A 106 5.91 9.47 -0.03
CA ALA A 106 6.25 8.07 0.18
C ALA A 106 5.84 7.61 1.58
N PHE A 107 5.26 6.42 1.64
CA PHE A 107 4.88 5.72 2.87
C PHE A 107 5.91 4.68 3.28
N SER A 108 6.82 4.34 2.37
CA SER A 108 7.88 3.35 2.51
C SER A 108 9.00 3.67 1.53
N THR A 109 10.07 2.87 1.54
CA THR A 109 11.13 2.90 0.51
C THR A 109 10.67 2.32 -0.83
N GLY A 110 9.51 2.76 -1.33
CA GLY A 110 8.92 2.38 -2.62
C GLY A 110 8.63 3.62 -3.47
N MET A 111 7.92 3.46 -4.59
CA MET A 111 7.53 4.59 -5.44
C MET A 111 6.70 5.61 -4.65
N PRO A 112 7.14 6.88 -4.58
CA PRO A 112 6.31 7.95 -4.06
C PRO A 112 5.03 8.12 -4.91
N LEU A 113 3.88 8.18 -4.25
CA LEU A 113 2.58 8.43 -4.89
C LEU A 113 2.35 9.94 -5.03
N GLY A 114 1.39 10.36 -5.86
CA GLY A 114 0.94 11.75 -5.88
C GLY A 114 0.49 12.23 -4.50
N TYR A 115 0.70 13.50 -4.17
CA TYR A 115 0.34 14.09 -2.87
C TYR A 115 -0.58 15.30 -3.06
N GLU A 116 -1.81 15.21 -2.54
CA GLU A 116 -2.82 16.29 -2.68
C GLU A 116 -2.64 17.41 -1.67
N GLY A 117 -1.84 17.20 -0.62
CA GLY A 117 -1.56 18.24 0.37
C GLY A 117 -0.59 19.31 -0.13
N ALA A 118 -0.04 19.16 -1.34
CA ALA A 118 0.83 20.16 -1.94
C ALA A 118 0.59 20.30 -3.46
N GLU A 119 0.86 21.50 -3.98
CA GLU A 119 0.73 21.81 -5.41
C GLU A 119 1.84 22.75 -5.87
N HIS A 120 2.33 22.53 -7.08
CA HIS A 120 3.39 23.33 -7.70
C HIS A 120 2.88 24.17 -8.86
N PHE A 121 3.23 25.45 -8.87
CA PHE A 121 2.92 26.38 -9.95
C PHE A 121 4.21 26.92 -10.56
N LEU A 122 4.39 26.70 -11.86
CA LEU A 122 5.60 27.13 -12.55
C LEU A 122 5.70 28.66 -12.60
N LEU A 123 6.91 29.16 -12.35
CA LEU A 123 7.32 30.54 -12.43
C LEU A 123 8.26 30.74 -13.63
N LYS A 124 8.43 32.00 -14.04
CA LYS A 124 9.46 32.44 -15.00
C LYS A 124 10.83 31.88 -14.59
N GLY A 125 11.63 31.52 -15.59
CA GLY A 125 12.91 30.80 -15.40
C GLY A 125 12.79 29.29 -15.49
N SER A 126 11.58 28.73 -15.51
CA SER A 126 11.36 27.32 -15.84
C SER A 126 11.61 27.06 -17.33
N SER A 127 12.50 26.13 -17.68
CA SER A 127 12.88 25.83 -19.07
C SER A 127 13.63 24.50 -19.21
N SER A 128 13.71 23.98 -20.43
CA SER A 128 14.54 22.80 -20.77
C SER A 128 15.28 23.04 -22.09
N ASN A 129 16.57 22.72 -22.13
CA ASN A 129 17.43 22.80 -23.31
C ASN A 129 18.33 21.55 -23.43
N SER A 130 19.23 21.53 -24.42
CA SER A 130 20.08 20.36 -24.72
C SER A 130 21.12 20.02 -23.65
N THR A 131 21.45 20.97 -22.77
CA THR A 131 22.48 20.79 -21.73
C THR A 131 21.87 20.71 -20.34
N HIS A 132 20.83 21.49 -20.07
CA HIS A 132 20.24 21.66 -18.75
C HIS A 132 18.74 21.90 -18.82
N TRP A 133 18.07 21.62 -17.73
CA TRP A 133 16.71 22.03 -17.48
C TRP A 133 16.61 22.67 -16.09
N THR A 134 15.61 23.53 -15.92
CA THR A 134 15.34 24.25 -14.68
C THR A 134 13.84 24.25 -14.40
N VAL A 135 13.47 23.84 -13.20
CA VAL A 135 12.15 24.14 -12.63
C VAL A 135 12.32 25.30 -11.67
N ASN A 136 11.48 26.33 -11.80
CA ASN A 136 11.30 27.36 -10.79
C ASN A 136 9.81 27.38 -10.46
N ALA A 137 9.42 26.97 -9.26
CA ALA A 137 8.02 26.76 -8.93
C ALA A 137 7.67 27.29 -7.54
N LEU A 138 6.52 27.96 -7.44
CA LEU A 138 5.83 28.13 -6.17
C LEU A 138 5.33 26.76 -5.73
N CYS A 139 5.66 26.32 -4.52
CA CYS A 139 4.96 25.23 -3.85
C CYS A 139 4.03 25.77 -2.76
N LYS A 140 2.76 25.39 -2.86
CA LYS A 140 1.78 25.53 -1.79
C LYS A 140 1.67 24.22 -1.03
N GLY A 141 1.65 24.25 0.30
CA GLY A 141 1.49 23.05 1.14
C GLY A 141 2.73 22.17 1.32
N CYS A 142 3.88 22.50 0.71
CA CYS A 142 5.11 21.74 0.92
C CYS A 142 5.78 21.95 2.29
N THR A 143 5.53 23.09 2.94
CA THR A 143 6.20 23.49 4.19
C THR A 143 5.49 22.97 5.44
N GLY A 144 4.40 22.23 5.25
CA GLY A 144 3.60 21.74 6.36
C GLY A 144 2.75 20.53 6.01
N TRP A 145 2.82 19.48 6.84
CA TRP A 145 2.18 18.20 6.58
C TRP A 145 1.82 17.43 7.86
N GLN A 146 1.08 16.34 7.70
CA GLN A 146 0.81 15.38 8.78
C GLN A 146 1.90 14.32 8.83
N SER A 147 2.42 14.06 10.02
CA SER A 147 3.37 12.98 10.27
C SER A 147 2.69 11.61 10.17
N ASN A 148 3.51 10.59 10.31
CA ASN A 148 3.11 9.20 10.45
C ASN A 148 2.22 8.88 11.66
N GLU A 149 2.19 9.77 12.64
CA GLU A 149 1.37 9.68 13.85
C GLU A 149 0.22 10.68 13.82
N ASP A 150 -0.05 11.29 12.65
CA ASP A 150 -1.12 12.26 12.41
C ASP A 150 -0.90 13.61 13.14
N GLU A 151 0.35 13.88 13.56
CA GLU A 151 0.75 15.16 14.14
C GLU A 151 1.13 16.16 13.05
N ARG A 152 0.77 17.44 13.22
CA ARG A 152 1.15 18.49 12.26
C ARG A 152 2.63 18.82 12.41
N TYR A 153 3.42 18.54 11.37
CA TYR A 153 4.77 19.04 11.23
C TYR A 153 4.77 20.30 10.39
N ALA A 154 5.39 21.38 10.88
CA ALA A 154 5.63 22.60 10.12
C ALA A 154 7.13 22.87 10.02
N LEU A 155 7.62 23.07 8.79
CA LEU A 155 8.99 23.51 8.56
C LEU A 155 9.19 24.87 9.23
N ASN A 156 10.26 25.01 10.02
CA ASN A 156 10.61 26.32 10.56
C ASN A 156 11.08 27.22 9.40
N ALA A 157 10.64 28.48 9.35
CA ALA A 157 11.09 29.43 8.34
C ALA A 157 12.39 30.17 8.72
N THR A 158 12.97 29.83 9.86
CA THR A 158 14.19 30.43 10.40
C THR A 158 15.17 29.36 10.89
N GLY A 159 16.43 29.75 11.07
CA GLY A 159 17.49 28.84 11.51
C GLY A 159 18.05 27.99 10.38
N THR A 160 18.49 26.79 10.75
CA THR A 160 19.10 25.82 9.82
C THR A 160 18.27 24.54 9.84
N THR A 161 18.09 23.93 8.67
CA THR A 161 17.45 22.62 8.52
C THR A 161 18.31 21.72 7.65
N GLN A 162 18.09 20.40 7.72
CA GLN A 162 18.68 19.46 6.78
C GLN A 162 17.64 19.06 5.74
N PHE A 163 17.95 19.27 4.47
CA PHE A 163 17.13 18.77 3.35
C PHE A 163 17.80 17.57 2.70
N ALA A 164 17.02 16.79 1.94
CA ALA A 164 17.53 15.66 1.16
C ALA A 164 17.23 15.84 -0.33
N TRP A 165 18.09 15.26 -1.16
CA TRP A 165 17.95 15.24 -2.61
C TRP A 165 18.16 13.84 -3.17
N ALA A 166 17.55 13.57 -4.32
CA ALA A 166 17.77 12.36 -5.10
C ALA A 166 17.72 12.66 -6.61
N TYR A 167 18.28 11.79 -7.46
CA TYR A 167 18.08 11.88 -8.91
C TYR A 167 18.08 10.51 -9.58
N GLY A 168 17.49 10.43 -10.76
CA GLY A 168 17.60 9.25 -11.63
C GLY A 168 18.05 9.59 -13.05
N THR A 169 18.51 8.56 -13.74
CA THR A 169 19.09 8.63 -15.09
C THR A 169 18.22 7.94 -16.15
N THR A 170 17.05 7.43 -15.76
CA THR A 170 16.07 6.83 -16.67
C THR A 170 14.88 7.75 -16.82
N ASP A 171 14.37 7.89 -18.05
CA ASP A 171 13.21 8.71 -18.34
C ASP A 171 11.99 8.26 -17.52
N VAL A 172 11.18 9.24 -17.10
CA VAL A 172 9.87 8.96 -16.51
C VAL A 172 8.95 8.36 -17.58
N SER A 173 7.99 7.54 -17.17
CA SER A 173 7.18 6.76 -18.11
C SER A 173 6.23 7.60 -18.98
N THR A 174 5.84 8.79 -18.51
CA THR A 174 4.91 9.70 -19.20
C THR A 174 5.27 11.15 -18.85
N PRO A 175 6.20 11.79 -19.59
CA PRO A 175 6.80 13.06 -19.20
C PRO A 175 5.83 14.24 -19.04
N GLN A 176 4.65 14.20 -19.67
CA GLN A 176 3.64 15.26 -19.56
C GLN A 176 2.78 15.13 -18.29
N ASN A 177 2.77 13.96 -17.63
CA ASN A 177 1.88 13.65 -16.52
C ASN A 177 2.62 13.79 -15.18
N ASN A 178 2.21 14.73 -14.33
CA ASN A 178 2.80 14.94 -13.01
C ASN A 178 2.61 13.75 -12.04
N ASP A 179 1.77 12.76 -12.37
CA ASP A 179 1.64 11.50 -11.62
C ASP A 179 2.45 10.34 -12.24
N SER A 180 3.31 10.60 -13.24
CA SER A 180 4.12 9.59 -13.93
C SER A 180 5.00 8.73 -13.00
N THR A 181 5.20 7.47 -13.35
CA THR A 181 6.17 6.59 -12.67
C THR A 181 7.59 6.87 -13.13
N PHE A 182 8.56 6.68 -12.24
CA PHE A 182 10.00 6.89 -12.49
C PHE A 182 10.85 5.78 -11.86
N SER A 183 12.09 5.60 -12.32
CA SER A 183 12.99 4.59 -11.76
C SER A 183 13.44 4.94 -10.34
N VAL A 184 14.01 3.98 -9.60
CA VAL A 184 14.71 4.26 -8.34
C VAL A 184 15.89 5.21 -8.60
N HIS A 185 16.22 6.07 -7.63
CA HIS A 185 17.32 7.02 -7.75
C HIS A 185 18.67 6.32 -7.94
N ALA A 186 19.54 6.93 -8.74
CA ALA A 186 20.93 6.51 -8.88
C ALA A 186 21.78 6.91 -7.66
N ALA A 187 21.46 8.04 -7.03
CA ALA A 187 22.04 8.47 -5.77
C ALA A 187 21.10 9.38 -4.99
N VAL A 188 21.37 9.52 -3.70
CA VAL A 188 20.64 10.36 -2.73
C VAL A 188 21.66 11.01 -1.79
N GLY A 189 21.32 12.16 -1.21
CA GLY A 189 22.18 12.84 -0.24
C GLY A 189 21.43 13.88 0.59
N HIS A 190 22.15 14.51 1.51
CA HIS A 190 21.63 15.54 2.41
C HIS A 190 22.54 16.75 2.43
N TRP A 191 22.02 17.91 2.82
CA TRP A 191 22.82 19.11 3.10
C TRP A 191 22.16 19.95 4.20
N ASN A 192 22.98 20.76 4.88
CA ASN A 192 22.48 21.74 5.85
C ASN A 192 22.19 23.08 5.16
N HIS A 193 20.97 23.56 5.30
CA HIS A 193 20.42 24.72 4.60
C HIS A 193 20.06 25.85 5.57
N ASP A 194 20.46 27.08 5.24
CA ASP A 194 20.10 28.29 5.98
C ASP A 194 18.76 28.84 5.49
N LEU A 195 17.76 28.76 6.36
CA LEU A 195 16.41 29.25 6.13
C LEU A 195 16.31 30.76 6.37
N ASN A 196 17.19 31.35 7.18
CA ASN A 196 17.21 32.81 7.35
C ASN A 196 17.60 33.49 6.03
N ALA A 197 18.59 32.93 5.33
CA ALA A 197 19.04 33.39 4.01
C ALA A 197 17.98 33.18 2.91
N ALA A 198 17.02 32.28 3.11
CA ALA A 198 15.95 32.02 2.16
C ALA A 198 14.81 33.06 2.24
N ARG A 199 14.75 33.90 3.29
CA ARG A 199 13.65 34.84 3.50
C ARG A 199 13.74 36.06 2.59
N VAL A 200 12.75 36.23 1.73
CA VAL A 200 12.65 37.35 0.79
C VAL A 200 11.54 38.32 1.18
N ASP A 201 11.84 39.61 1.01
CA ASP A 201 10.85 40.68 1.11
C ASP A 201 9.94 40.66 -0.14
N ASP A 202 8.72 41.19 -0.03
CA ASP A 202 7.73 41.27 -1.11
C ASP A 202 7.40 39.93 -1.81
N PHE A 203 7.51 38.81 -1.09
CA PHE A 203 7.33 37.44 -1.61
C PHE A 203 6.09 37.29 -2.50
N ASP A 204 4.91 37.71 -2.04
CA ASP A 204 3.66 37.55 -2.80
C ASP A 204 3.65 38.35 -4.11
N SER A 205 4.27 39.53 -4.11
CA SER A 205 4.41 40.38 -5.30
C SER A 205 5.37 39.75 -6.31
N LEU A 206 6.49 39.20 -5.82
CA LEU A 206 7.44 38.44 -6.63
C LEU A 206 6.80 37.19 -7.24
N VAL A 207 6.02 36.43 -6.46
CA VAL A 207 5.25 35.28 -6.97
C VAL A 207 4.28 35.71 -8.05
N LYS A 208 3.43 36.71 -7.78
CA LYS A 208 2.40 37.19 -8.70
C LYS A 208 2.99 37.67 -10.03
N SER A 209 4.13 38.37 -10.01
CA SER A 209 4.78 38.90 -11.22
C SER A 209 5.54 37.84 -12.04
N ASN A 210 5.85 36.69 -11.43
CA ASN A 210 6.60 35.61 -12.05
C ASN A 210 5.75 34.38 -12.39
N LEU A 211 4.51 34.29 -11.93
CA LEU A 211 3.62 33.16 -12.22
C LEU A 211 3.41 32.99 -13.73
N LEU A 212 3.66 31.78 -14.25
CA LEU A 212 3.31 31.44 -15.62
C LEU A 212 1.82 31.08 -15.66
N THR A 213 1.02 31.81 -16.42
CA THR A 213 -0.42 31.53 -16.60
C THR A 213 -0.63 30.30 -17.49
N ALA A 214 -0.48 29.11 -16.88
CA ALA A 214 -1.09 27.78 -17.11
C ALA A 214 -0.08 26.65 -16.75
N PRO A 215 -0.55 25.54 -16.16
CA PRO A 215 -1.10 24.45 -16.97
C PRO A 215 -2.62 24.26 -16.78
N PRO A 216 -3.30 23.67 -17.77
CA PRO A 216 -3.90 22.36 -17.48
C PRO A 216 -3.86 21.38 -18.67
N VAL A 217 -3.48 20.12 -18.42
CA VAL A 217 -4.09 18.97 -19.09
C VAL A 217 -4.30 17.84 -18.07
N VAL A 218 -5.45 17.87 -17.40
CA VAL A 218 -6.11 16.64 -16.94
C VAL A 218 -7.38 16.53 -17.77
N THR A 219 -7.35 15.72 -18.81
CA THR A 219 -8.58 15.26 -19.48
C THR A 219 -9.18 14.13 -18.67
N SER A 220 -10.18 14.44 -17.84
CA SER A 220 -11.44 13.70 -17.74
C SER A 220 -12.30 14.28 -16.62
N ALA A 221 -13.28 15.09 -16.99
CA ALA A 221 -14.47 15.31 -16.18
C ALA A 221 -15.68 14.94 -17.03
N PRO A 222 -16.58 14.04 -16.58
CA PRO A 222 -17.82 13.79 -17.27
C PRO A 222 -18.81 14.93 -17.05
N THR A 223 -19.57 15.19 -18.11
CA THR A 223 -20.66 16.13 -18.22
C THR A 223 -21.75 15.85 -17.18
N THR A 224 -22.19 16.91 -16.49
CA THR A 224 -23.37 16.94 -15.62
C THR A 224 -24.64 16.84 -16.46
N ALA A 225 -25.57 15.95 -16.07
CA ALA A 225 -26.97 16.01 -16.53
C ALA A 225 -27.91 15.72 -15.35
N ARG A 226 -28.97 16.54 -15.26
CA ARG A 226 -29.98 16.54 -14.19
C ARG A 226 -31.08 15.49 -14.42
N THR A 227 -31.43 14.85 -13.31
CA THR A 227 -32.73 14.35 -12.80
C THR A 227 -33.94 14.13 -13.74
N THR A 228 -34.51 12.93 -13.67
CA THR A 228 -35.97 12.72 -13.55
C THR A 228 -36.26 11.55 -12.61
N ILE A 229 -37.11 11.79 -11.62
CA ILE A 229 -37.58 10.86 -10.58
C ILE A 229 -38.78 10.08 -11.13
N VAL A 230 -38.83 8.76 -10.92
CA VAL A 230 -40.07 7.98 -10.95
C VAL A 230 -40.07 7.02 -9.76
N THR A 231 -41.20 6.98 -9.06
CA THR A 231 -41.41 6.36 -7.75
C THR A 231 -42.12 5.00 -7.85
N SER A 232 -41.77 4.09 -6.93
CA SER A 232 -42.58 2.97 -6.36
C SER A 232 -42.82 1.74 -7.28
N THR A 233 -42.90 0.48 -6.84
CA THR A 233 -43.39 -0.13 -5.58
C THR A 233 -42.71 -1.49 -5.30
N THR A 234 -42.78 -1.89 -4.02
CA THR A 234 -42.35 -3.15 -3.41
C THR A 234 -43.13 -4.39 -3.85
N SER A 235 -42.45 -5.54 -3.96
CA SER A 235 -43.00 -6.84 -3.57
C SER A 235 -41.89 -7.81 -3.19
N SER A 236 -41.96 -8.37 -1.98
CA SER A 236 -41.06 -9.41 -1.51
C SER A 236 -41.48 -10.78 -2.02
N SER A 237 -40.53 -11.57 -2.50
CA SER A 237 -40.65 -13.03 -2.47
C SER A 237 -39.26 -13.63 -2.37
N THR A 238 -39.04 -14.42 -1.33
CA THR A 238 -37.89 -15.30 -1.12
C THR A 238 -37.74 -16.21 -2.33
N SER A 239 -36.74 -15.95 -3.16
CA SER A 239 -36.33 -16.80 -4.29
C SER A 239 -34.84 -17.05 -4.16
N ALA A 240 -34.40 -18.25 -4.55
CA ALA A 240 -32.99 -18.61 -4.65
C ALA A 240 -32.20 -17.47 -5.31
N VAL A 241 -31.02 -17.15 -4.78
CA VAL A 241 -30.19 -16.04 -5.24
C VAL A 241 -29.86 -16.26 -6.72
N VAL A 242 -30.63 -15.65 -7.61
CA VAL A 242 -30.28 -15.52 -9.01
C VAL A 242 -29.08 -14.58 -9.02
N LYS A 243 -27.87 -15.14 -9.21
CA LYS A 243 -26.64 -14.33 -9.30
C LYS A 243 -26.87 -13.27 -10.38
N ALA A 244 -26.73 -12.00 -9.99
CA ALA A 244 -26.98 -10.91 -10.91
C ALA A 244 -25.98 -10.95 -12.07
N THR A 245 -26.47 -10.61 -13.27
CA THR A 245 -25.65 -10.60 -14.48
C THR A 245 -24.51 -9.58 -14.37
N ILE A 246 -23.33 -9.96 -14.85
CA ILE A 246 -22.18 -9.05 -14.98
C ILE A 246 -22.41 -8.14 -16.20
N PRO A 247 -22.37 -6.80 -16.03
CA PRO A 247 -22.62 -5.87 -17.12
C PRO A 247 -21.53 -6.02 -18.19
N ALA A 248 -21.88 -5.88 -19.47
CA ALA A 248 -20.87 -5.97 -20.55
C ALA A 248 -19.89 -4.78 -20.54
N SER A 249 -20.34 -3.62 -20.05
CA SER A 249 -19.54 -2.40 -19.89
C SER A 249 -20.21 -1.48 -18.88
N CYS A 250 -19.45 -0.55 -18.29
CA CYS A 250 -19.97 0.52 -17.46
C CYS A 250 -19.65 1.89 -18.06
N SER A 251 -20.64 2.79 -18.10
CA SER A 251 -20.45 4.14 -18.63
C SER A 251 -19.42 4.91 -17.78
N GLY A 252 -18.49 5.60 -18.44
CA GLY A 252 -17.44 6.39 -17.76
C GLY A 252 -16.29 5.59 -17.14
N ALA A 253 -16.34 4.25 -17.14
CA ALA A 253 -15.26 3.43 -16.60
C ALA A 253 -13.98 3.45 -17.47
N GLY A 254 -14.11 3.83 -18.74
CA GLY A 254 -13.04 3.79 -19.73
C GLY A 254 -12.60 2.36 -20.06
N ASN A 255 -11.56 2.24 -20.89
CA ASN A 255 -11.00 0.94 -21.23
C ASN A 255 -10.09 0.42 -20.11
N PRO A 256 -10.01 -0.91 -19.91
CA PRO A 256 -8.94 -1.52 -19.12
C PRO A 256 -7.56 -1.06 -19.57
N VAL A 257 -6.71 -0.68 -18.62
CA VAL A 257 -5.31 -0.35 -18.88
C VAL A 257 -4.52 -1.64 -19.17
N PHE A 258 -4.93 -2.75 -18.56
CA PHE A 258 -4.26 -4.04 -18.65
C PHE A 258 -5.14 -5.08 -19.34
N GLN A 259 -4.50 -6.01 -20.07
CA GLN A 259 -5.18 -7.17 -20.62
C GLN A 259 -5.42 -8.22 -19.54
N GLY A 260 -6.52 -8.97 -19.65
CA GLY A 260 -6.80 -10.10 -18.77
C GLY A 260 -7.45 -11.26 -19.51
N LYS A 261 -7.20 -12.47 -19.02
CA LYS A 261 -7.87 -13.71 -19.41
C LYS A 261 -8.76 -14.18 -18.27
N LEU A 262 -9.87 -14.79 -18.63
CA LEU A 262 -10.86 -15.31 -17.69
C LEU A 262 -10.94 -16.82 -17.79
N ALA A 263 -11.22 -17.47 -16.66
CA ALA A 263 -11.63 -18.86 -16.64
C ALA A 263 -12.91 -19.08 -17.45
N THR A 264 -13.12 -20.31 -17.92
CA THR A 264 -14.31 -20.65 -18.69
C THR A 264 -15.58 -20.32 -17.90
N GLY A 265 -16.53 -19.63 -18.55
CA GLY A 265 -17.80 -19.23 -17.94
C GLY A 265 -17.72 -17.97 -17.07
N TRP A 266 -16.55 -17.35 -16.90
CA TRP A 266 -16.41 -16.10 -16.15
C TRP A 266 -16.50 -14.86 -17.04
N LYS A 267 -17.05 -13.79 -16.48
CA LYS A 267 -17.09 -12.43 -17.03
C LYS A 267 -16.40 -11.49 -16.04
N ALA A 268 -15.71 -10.48 -16.57
CA ALA A 268 -15.16 -9.39 -15.79
C ALA A 268 -15.28 -8.08 -16.56
N THR A 269 -15.67 -7.02 -15.85
CA THR A 269 -15.91 -5.70 -16.41
C THR A 269 -15.27 -4.65 -15.52
N LYS A 270 -14.47 -3.77 -16.12
CA LYS A 270 -13.96 -2.59 -15.42
C LYS A 270 -15.11 -1.64 -15.14
N ILE A 271 -15.23 -1.20 -13.89
CA ILE A 271 -16.30 -0.28 -13.45
C ILE A 271 -15.78 1.09 -13.06
N LEU A 272 -14.48 1.21 -12.75
CA LEU A 272 -13.80 2.48 -12.48
C LEU A 272 -12.29 2.35 -12.73
N GLY A 273 -11.67 3.45 -13.14
CA GLY A 273 -10.22 3.57 -13.30
C GLY A 273 -9.72 4.94 -12.82
N GLY A 274 -8.40 5.14 -12.86
CA GLY A 274 -7.78 6.42 -12.45
C GLY A 274 -7.64 6.57 -10.93
N LEU A 275 -7.74 5.47 -10.19
CA LEU A 275 -7.62 5.47 -8.73
C LEU A 275 -6.15 5.48 -8.29
N ARG A 276 -5.88 6.02 -7.11
CA ARG A 276 -4.58 5.98 -6.45
C ARG A 276 -4.52 4.75 -5.55
N SER A 277 -3.78 3.72 -5.98
CA SER A 277 -3.55 2.48 -5.23
C SER A 277 -4.78 1.99 -4.44
N PRO A 278 -5.90 1.67 -5.10
CA PRO A 278 -7.11 1.18 -4.44
C PRO A 278 -6.88 -0.20 -3.80
N ARG A 279 -7.03 -0.27 -2.48
CA ARG A 279 -6.80 -1.46 -1.64
C ARG A 279 -8.13 -2.11 -1.28
N SER A 280 -8.46 -2.19 0.01
CA SER A 280 -9.61 -2.96 0.49
C SER A 280 -10.94 -2.31 0.09
N ILE A 281 -11.93 -3.17 -0.19
CA ILE A 281 -13.31 -2.79 -0.51
C ILE A 281 -14.21 -3.15 0.67
N GLN A 282 -15.13 -2.27 1.03
CA GLN A 282 -16.20 -2.52 2.00
C GLN A 282 -17.52 -2.02 1.45
N PHE A 283 -18.53 -2.89 1.35
CA PHE A 283 -19.89 -2.45 1.05
C PHE A 283 -20.58 -1.94 2.32
N ASP A 284 -21.36 -0.86 2.18
CA ASP A 284 -22.23 -0.39 3.24
C ASP A 284 -23.63 -1.04 3.21
N THR A 285 -24.45 -0.71 4.20
CA THR A 285 -25.81 -1.26 4.35
C THR A 285 -26.76 -0.84 3.23
N ALA A 286 -26.49 0.28 2.55
CA ALA A 286 -27.24 0.78 1.39
C ALA A 286 -26.73 0.20 0.05
N GLY A 287 -25.65 -0.58 0.07
CA GLY A 287 -25.07 -1.19 -1.13
C GLY A 287 -24.05 -0.30 -1.86
N ASN A 288 -23.63 0.81 -1.25
CA ASN A 288 -22.55 1.62 -1.78
C ASN A 288 -21.19 1.01 -1.44
N MET A 289 -20.20 1.30 -2.26
CA MET A 289 -18.85 0.77 -2.10
C MET A 289 -17.94 1.82 -1.49
N LEU A 290 -17.26 1.43 -0.41
CA LEU A 290 -16.16 2.16 0.20
C LEU A 290 -14.84 1.51 -0.25
N VAL A 291 -13.89 2.33 -0.69
CA VAL A 291 -12.57 1.85 -1.13
C VAL A 291 -11.49 2.64 -0.41
N VAL A 292 -10.56 1.93 0.23
CA VAL A 292 -9.33 2.56 0.74
C VAL A 292 -8.41 2.83 -0.45
N GLN A 293 -8.12 4.09 -0.74
CA GLN A 293 -7.10 4.48 -1.69
C GLN A 293 -5.85 4.87 -0.89
N SER A 294 -4.84 4.01 -0.93
CA SER A 294 -3.63 4.18 -0.11
C SER A 294 -2.97 5.52 -0.40
N GLY A 295 -2.77 6.33 0.63
CA GLY A 295 -2.21 7.67 0.48
C GLY A 295 -3.21 8.78 0.14
N LEU A 296 -4.49 8.45 0.02
CA LEU A 296 -5.58 9.42 -0.18
C LEU A 296 -6.58 9.38 0.99
N GLY A 297 -7.07 8.19 1.33
CA GLY A 297 -8.10 7.99 2.34
C GLY A 297 -9.16 6.99 1.87
N ILE A 298 -10.44 7.27 2.16
CA ILE A 298 -11.56 6.40 1.77
C ILE A 298 -12.45 7.13 0.77
N THR A 299 -12.65 6.51 -0.39
CA THR A 299 -13.62 6.98 -1.40
C THR A 299 -14.91 6.18 -1.32
N TYR A 300 -16.01 6.87 -1.57
CA TYR A 300 -17.38 6.36 -1.57
C TYR A 300 -17.93 6.36 -2.99
N HIS A 301 -18.52 5.25 -3.40
CA HIS A 301 -19.03 5.03 -4.75
C HIS A 301 -20.46 4.49 -4.69
N VAL A 302 -21.39 5.15 -5.38
CA VAL A 302 -22.78 4.70 -5.48
C VAL A 302 -22.91 3.72 -6.64
N LEU A 303 -23.47 2.54 -6.39
CA LEU A 303 -23.66 1.51 -7.42
C LEU A 303 -25.09 1.53 -7.96
N GLY A 304 -25.21 1.37 -9.28
CA GLY A 304 -26.46 1.05 -9.95
C GLY A 304 -26.87 -0.41 -9.73
N SER A 305 -28.09 -0.75 -10.13
CA SER A 305 -28.60 -2.13 -10.05
C SER A 305 -27.78 -3.12 -10.87
N ASP A 306 -27.13 -2.67 -11.93
CA ASP A 306 -26.20 -3.44 -12.78
C ASP A 306 -24.79 -3.59 -12.16
N GLY A 307 -24.51 -2.93 -11.05
CA GLY A 307 -23.22 -2.98 -10.35
C GLY A 307 -22.21 -1.97 -10.89
N CYS A 308 -22.59 -1.13 -11.85
CA CYS A 308 -21.77 -0.03 -12.34
C CYS A 308 -21.78 1.14 -11.35
N ILE A 309 -20.67 1.89 -11.29
CA ILE A 309 -20.57 3.09 -10.45
C ILE A 309 -21.28 4.26 -11.15
N THR A 310 -22.16 4.94 -10.41
CA THR A 310 -22.97 6.08 -10.91
C THR A 310 -22.46 7.42 -10.41
N SER A 311 -21.83 7.45 -9.22
CA SER A 311 -21.17 8.64 -8.68
C SER A 311 -20.09 8.26 -7.67
N SER A 312 -19.13 9.15 -7.47
CA SER A 312 -18.00 8.96 -6.55
C SER A 312 -17.68 10.24 -5.79
N LYS A 313 -17.20 10.11 -4.56
CA LYS A 313 -16.57 11.21 -3.80
C LYS A 313 -15.53 10.68 -2.82
N THR A 314 -14.62 11.55 -2.39
CA THR A 314 -13.80 11.27 -1.20
C THR A 314 -14.66 11.44 0.05
N LEU A 315 -14.80 10.36 0.83
CA LEU A 315 -15.56 10.35 2.08
C LEU A 315 -14.68 10.77 3.27
N ILE A 316 -13.46 10.22 3.33
CA ILE A 316 -12.44 10.57 4.33
C ILE A 316 -11.18 10.92 3.57
N SER A 317 -10.66 12.14 3.78
CA SER A 317 -9.32 12.53 3.35
C SER A 317 -8.38 12.34 4.53
N LEU A 318 -7.58 11.28 4.49
CA LEU A 318 -6.59 10.94 5.51
C LEU A 318 -5.52 10.07 4.85
N ASN A 319 -4.46 10.72 4.40
CA ASN A 319 -3.41 10.08 3.60
C ASN A 319 -2.66 8.97 4.35
N SER A 320 -2.70 8.95 5.69
CA SER A 320 -2.08 7.89 6.49
C SER A 320 -2.78 6.53 6.36
N LEU A 321 -4.01 6.47 5.85
CA LEU A 321 -4.73 5.22 5.58
C LEU A 321 -4.12 4.49 4.39
N ASN A 322 -3.89 3.18 4.54
CA ASN A 322 -3.15 2.42 3.55
C ASN A 322 -3.75 1.07 3.14
N HIS A 323 -4.66 0.47 3.92
CA HIS A 323 -5.25 -0.82 3.57
C HIS A 323 -6.51 -1.16 4.36
N GLY A 324 -6.44 -1.25 5.70
CA GLY A 324 -7.51 -1.84 6.50
C GLY A 324 -8.77 -0.97 6.54
N ILE A 325 -9.92 -1.62 6.35
CA ILE A 325 -11.25 -1.05 6.47
C ILE A 325 -12.20 -2.13 6.99
N ALA A 326 -13.13 -1.76 7.86
CA ALA A 326 -14.22 -2.63 8.28
C ALA A 326 -15.43 -1.77 8.65
N LEU A 327 -16.63 -2.33 8.52
CA LEU A 327 -17.88 -1.69 8.94
C LEU A 327 -18.51 -2.52 10.05
N SER A 328 -19.05 -1.87 11.09
CA SER A 328 -19.87 -2.56 12.07
C SER A 328 -21.07 -3.23 11.40
N PRO A 329 -21.53 -4.42 11.83
CA PRO A 329 -22.68 -5.10 11.23
C PRO A 329 -23.99 -4.29 11.20
N ASP A 330 -24.18 -3.33 12.12
CA ASP A 330 -25.32 -2.41 12.09
C ASP A 330 -25.16 -1.24 11.08
N GLY A 331 -24.00 -1.13 10.43
CA GLY A 331 -23.67 -0.12 9.44
C GLY A 331 -23.37 1.26 10.00
N LYS A 332 -23.23 1.43 11.32
CA LYS A 332 -23.15 2.74 11.97
C LYS A 332 -21.75 3.19 12.36
N THR A 333 -20.75 2.32 12.29
CA THR A 333 -19.37 2.65 12.64
C THR A 333 -18.41 2.11 11.59
N LEU A 334 -17.70 3.03 10.94
CA LEU A 334 -16.65 2.73 9.99
C LEU A 334 -15.31 2.71 10.72
N TYR A 335 -14.51 1.68 10.47
CA TYR A 335 -13.15 1.52 10.99
C TYR A 335 -12.15 1.55 9.85
N ALA A 336 -10.99 2.17 10.08
CA ALA A 336 -9.88 2.15 9.13
C ALA A 336 -8.55 2.26 9.86
N SER A 337 -7.46 1.81 9.22
CA SER A 337 -6.14 1.78 9.83
C SER A 337 -5.07 2.49 9.01
N SER A 338 -4.16 3.15 9.72
CA SER A 338 -2.83 3.53 9.23
C SER A 338 -1.82 2.43 9.57
N MET A 339 -0.53 2.69 9.36
CA MET A 339 0.56 1.80 9.80
C MET A 339 0.67 1.69 11.32
N THR A 340 0.30 2.74 12.03
CA THR A 340 0.61 2.97 13.46
C THR A 340 -0.64 2.97 14.34
N GLN A 341 -1.80 3.26 13.75
CA GLN A 341 -3.05 3.50 14.46
C GLN A 341 -4.26 2.88 13.74
N ALA A 342 -5.33 2.65 14.49
CA ALA A 342 -6.65 2.38 13.93
C ALA A 342 -7.66 3.40 14.48
N TYR A 343 -8.61 3.76 13.63
CA TYR A 343 -9.58 4.82 13.87
C TYR A 343 -11.00 4.28 13.69
N SER A 344 -11.96 5.01 14.27
CA SER A 344 -13.39 4.82 14.04
C SER A 344 -14.08 6.15 13.72
N TRP A 345 -15.18 6.07 12.96
CA TRP A 345 -16.09 7.17 12.69
C TRP A 345 -17.54 6.68 12.81
N PRO A 346 -18.45 7.46 13.43
CA PRO A 346 -19.87 7.31 13.17
C PRO A 346 -20.10 7.41 11.65
N TYR A 347 -20.86 6.49 11.07
CA TYR A 347 -21.09 6.44 9.63
C TYR A 347 -22.59 6.44 9.32
N ASP A 348 -22.99 7.27 8.36
CA ASP A 348 -24.34 7.32 7.83
C ASP A 348 -24.31 6.98 6.34
N ALA A 349 -24.76 5.77 6.01
CA ALA A 349 -24.82 5.26 4.64
C ALA A 349 -25.82 6.03 3.76
N ALA A 350 -26.91 6.54 4.33
CA ALA A 350 -27.95 7.25 3.59
C ALA A 350 -27.51 8.68 3.26
N ALA A 351 -26.86 9.36 4.21
CA ALA A 351 -26.29 10.67 4.00
C ALA A 351 -24.93 10.63 3.27
N ALA A 352 -24.30 9.46 3.19
CA ALA A 352 -22.92 9.27 2.74
C ALA A 352 -21.95 10.20 3.50
N THR A 353 -22.03 10.20 4.84
CA THR A 353 -21.20 11.07 5.70
C THR A 353 -20.57 10.29 6.84
N VAL A 354 -19.50 10.86 7.40
CA VAL A 354 -18.85 10.38 8.61
C VAL A 354 -18.88 11.47 9.68
N GLY A 355 -19.01 11.07 10.95
CA GLY A 355 -18.92 11.94 12.11
C GLY A 355 -17.48 12.21 12.53
N THR A 356 -17.31 12.63 13.80
CA THR A 356 -15.98 12.89 14.37
C THR A 356 -15.15 11.62 14.48
N ARG A 357 -13.91 11.66 13.96
CA ARG A 357 -12.93 10.58 14.07
C ARG A 357 -12.53 10.33 15.52
N THR A 358 -12.38 9.07 15.90
CA THR A 358 -11.80 8.65 17.19
C THR A 358 -10.66 7.67 16.95
N THR A 359 -9.49 7.89 17.56
CA THR A 359 -8.41 6.90 17.61
C THR A 359 -8.76 5.79 18.59
N ILE A 360 -8.88 4.56 18.10
CA ILE A 360 -9.26 3.38 18.89
C ILE A 360 -8.08 2.46 19.19
N MET A 361 -6.95 2.67 18.51
CA MET A 361 -5.75 1.86 18.68
C MET A 361 -4.50 2.64 18.30
N THR A 362 -3.43 2.44 19.06
CA THR A 362 -2.09 3.02 18.86
C THR A 362 -1.00 1.98 19.11
N GLY A 363 0.26 2.34 18.87
CA GLY A 363 1.41 1.51 19.21
C GLY A 363 1.66 0.35 18.23
N MET A 364 1.13 0.43 17.02
CA MET A 364 1.58 -0.44 15.91
C MET A 364 2.87 0.13 15.33
N VAL A 365 3.80 -0.75 14.93
CA VAL A 365 5.15 -0.35 14.53
C VAL A 365 5.13 0.32 13.14
N ASN A 366 5.26 1.65 13.10
CA ASN A 366 6.53 2.34 12.92
C ASN A 366 7.61 1.89 11.91
N GLY A 367 7.35 1.05 10.91
CA GLY A 367 8.33 0.84 9.82
C GLY A 367 8.49 -0.61 9.39
N GLY A 368 9.64 -0.88 8.75
CA GLY A 368 9.95 -2.18 8.18
C GLY A 368 9.29 -2.46 6.83
N SER A 369 9.25 -3.73 6.46
CA SER A 369 8.75 -4.17 5.15
C SER A 369 7.22 -4.32 5.07
N HIS A 370 6.51 -4.42 6.20
CA HIS A 370 5.06 -4.73 6.24
C HIS A 370 4.24 -3.66 6.95
N LEU A 371 3.61 -2.79 6.16
CA LEU A 371 3.01 -1.54 6.64
C LEU A 371 1.48 -1.58 6.78
N THR A 372 0.82 -2.58 6.19
CA THR A 372 -0.64 -2.70 6.23
C THR A 372 -1.13 -3.27 7.56
N ARG A 373 -2.31 -2.82 8.01
CA ARG A 373 -3.00 -3.34 9.21
C ARG A 373 -4.41 -3.77 8.87
N THR A 374 -4.59 -4.98 8.37
CA THR A 374 -5.91 -5.47 7.95
C THR A 374 -6.87 -5.50 9.13
N LEU A 375 -8.10 -5.04 8.91
CA LEU A 375 -9.17 -5.01 9.88
C LEU A 375 -10.27 -5.99 9.44
N ALA A 376 -10.83 -6.74 10.38
CA ALA A 376 -12.05 -7.51 10.15
C ALA A 376 -12.90 -7.52 11.41
N VAL A 377 -14.20 -7.21 11.29
CA VAL A 377 -15.15 -7.34 12.39
C VAL A 377 -15.83 -8.69 12.28
N ARG A 378 -15.95 -9.40 13.40
CA ARG A 378 -16.63 -10.70 13.42
C ARG A 378 -18.12 -10.53 13.08
N PRO A 379 -18.71 -11.34 12.17
CA PRO A 379 -20.08 -11.12 11.71
C PRO A 379 -21.17 -11.29 12.79
N ASP A 380 -21.07 -12.31 13.64
CA ASP A 380 -22.06 -12.64 14.69
C ASP A 380 -21.76 -12.02 16.06
N GLN A 381 -20.54 -11.51 16.28
CA GLN A 381 -20.15 -10.81 17.51
C GLN A 381 -19.47 -9.47 17.15
N PRO A 382 -20.27 -8.44 16.85
CA PRO A 382 -19.81 -7.21 16.21
C PRO A 382 -18.83 -6.38 17.03
N ASN A 383 -18.67 -6.69 18.32
CA ASN A 383 -17.69 -6.05 19.20
C ASN A 383 -16.28 -6.61 19.02
N LEU A 384 -16.09 -7.76 18.36
CA LEU A 384 -14.75 -8.33 18.16
C LEU A 384 -14.12 -7.82 16.87
N LEU A 385 -13.10 -6.97 17.03
CA LEU A 385 -12.25 -6.48 15.94
C LEU A 385 -10.97 -7.31 15.85
N VAL A 386 -10.72 -7.90 14.70
CA VAL A 386 -9.46 -8.55 14.34
C VAL A 386 -8.54 -7.53 13.67
N VAL A 387 -7.29 -7.51 14.09
CA VAL A 387 -6.24 -6.66 13.50
C VAL A 387 -5.01 -7.50 13.17
N SER A 388 -4.57 -7.45 11.92
CA SER A 388 -3.33 -8.07 11.46
C SER A 388 -2.14 -7.11 11.55
N HIS A 389 -0.98 -7.61 11.96
CA HIS A 389 0.28 -6.87 11.92
C HIS A 389 1.43 -7.78 11.47
N GLY A 390 2.01 -7.48 10.29
CA GLY A 390 3.16 -8.20 9.75
C GLY A 390 4.48 -7.96 10.48
N SER A 391 5.55 -8.63 10.04
CA SER A 391 6.91 -8.52 10.58
C SER A 391 7.59 -7.20 10.17
N ASN A 392 8.64 -6.79 10.89
CA ASN A 392 9.39 -5.57 10.56
C ASN A 392 10.48 -5.79 9.49
N SER A 393 10.80 -7.04 9.17
CA SER A 393 11.82 -7.41 8.20
C SER A 393 11.46 -8.74 7.55
N ASN A 394 12.23 -9.15 6.55
CA ASN A 394 12.05 -10.47 5.94
C ASN A 394 12.08 -11.59 7.00
N ILE A 395 13.13 -11.62 7.84
CA ILE A 395 13.26 -12.50 9.01
C ILE A 395 13.39 -11.63 10.28
N ASP A 396 12.31 -11.52 11.04
CA ASP A 396 12.18 -10.72 12.27
C ASP A 396 12.22 -11.67 13.47
N THR A 397 13.42 -12.00 13.94
CA THR A 397 13.64 -13.02 14.98
C THR A 397 12.91 -12.71 16.30
N ALA A 398 12.66 -11.43 16.60
CA ALA A 398 11.92 -11.00 17.79
C ALA A 398 10.47 -11.50 17.81
N THR A 399 9.89 -11.81 16.64
CA THR A 399 8.51 -12.34 16.53
C THR A 399 8.34 -13.78 17.01
N SER A 400 9.45 -14.47 17.33
CA SER A 400 9.40 -15.73 18.07
C SER A 400 8.72 -15.56 19.44
N ASN A 401 8.66 -14.33 19.96
CA ASN A 401 7.92 -13.94 21.15
C ASN A 401 6.66 -13.13 20.76
N PRO A 402 5.44 -13.61 21.07
CA PRO A 402 4.21 -12.91 20.70
C PRO A 402 4.04 -11.52 21.37
N SER A 403 4.70 -11.26 22.51
CA SER A 403 4.67 -9.94 23.15
C SER A 403 5.33 -8.83 22.33
N THR A 404 6.12 -9.20 21.32
CA THR A 404 6.68 -8.28 20.31
C THR A 404 5.59 -7.57 19.50
N GLY A 405 4.38 -8.13 19.40
CA GLY A 405 3.25 -7.50 18.72
C GLY A 405 3.46 -7.35 17.20
N ARG A 406 4.17 -8.29 16.56
CA ARG A 406 4.41 -8.34 15.11
C ARG A 406 4.39 -9.78 14.61
N ALA A 407 4.13 -9.96 13.32
CA ALA A 407 3.85 -11.26 12.70
C ALA A 407 2.78 -12.03 13.49
N ILE A 408 1.68 -11.34 13.79
CA ILE A 408 0.65 -11.78 14.74
C ILE A 408 -0.71 -11.20 14.34
N ILE A 409 -1.77 -11.98 14.56
CA ILE A 409 -3.15 -11.54 14.49
C ILE A 409 -3.69 -11.39 15.92
N LYS A 410 -4.29 -10.23 16.23
CA LYS A 410 -4.88 -9.94 17.54
C LYS A 410 -6.35 -9.58 17.44
N VAL A 411 -7.09 -9.82 18.52
CA VAL A 411 -8.52 -9.57 18.66
C VAL A 411 -8.74 -8.59 19.82
N PHE A 412 -9.60 -7.61 19.59
CA PHE A 412 -9.92 -6.54 20.53
C PHE A 412 -11.43 -6.44 20.70
N ASP A 413 -11.87 -6.29 21.94
CA ASP A 413 -13.28 -6.08 22.28
C ASP A 413 -13.60 -4.59 22.26
N LEU A 414 -14.22 -4.12 21.18
CA LEU A 414 -14.58 -2.72 20.92
C LEU A 414 -15.50 -2.12 22.00
N SER A 415 -16.17 -2.93 22.81
CA SER A 415 -16.95 -2.42 23.96
C SER A 415 -16.06 -1.95 25.12
N LYS A 416 -14.76 -2.25 25.07
CA LYS A 416 -13.77 -2.00 26.14
C LYS A 416 -12.65 -1.06 25.71
N ILE A 417 -12.88 -0.22 24.69
CA ILE A 417 -11.86 0.74 24.22
C ILE A 417 -11.46 1.65 25.40
N PRO A 418 -10.18 1.64 25.83
CA PRO A 418 -9.73 2.51 26.90
C PRO A 418 -9.62 3.96 26.40
N SER A 419 -9.54 4.91 27.34
CA SER A 419 -9.23 6.30 27.01
C SER A 419 -7.89 6.38 26.26
N GLY A 420 -7.88 6.95 25.05
CA GLY A 420 -6.71 7.00 24.18
C GLY A 420 -6.51 5.77 23.28
N GLY A 421 -7.43 4.81 23.30
CA GLY A 421 -7.40 3.62 22.45
C GLY A 421 -6.48 2.52 22.95
N PHE A 422 -6.67 1.31 22.41
CA PHE A 422 -5.86 0.14 22.74
C PHE A 422 -4.38 0.36 22.38
N LYS A 423 -3.49 -0.20 23.18
CA LYS A 423 -2.08 -0.39 22.84
C LYS A 423 -1.91 -1.74 22.16
N TYR A 424 -1.64 -1.75 20.86
CA TYR A 424 -1.70 -2.97 20.04
C TYR A 424 -0.87 -4.13 20.62
N ALA A 425 0.37 -3.87 21.06
CA ALA A 425 1.25 -4.92 21.55
C ALA A 425 0.78 -5.54 22.88
N SER A 426 0.29 -4.74 23.82
CA SER A 426 -0.06 -5.18 25.18
C SER A 426 -1.52 -5.55 25.39
N ASP A 427 -2.45 -4.95 24.62
CA ASP A 427 -3.89 -5.11 24.85
C ASP A 427 -4.49 -6.15 23.91
N GLY A 428 -5.75 -6.55 24.13
CA GLY A 428 -6.40 -7.61 23.35
C GLY A 428 -5.78 -8.98 23.58
N TYR A 429 -6.17 -9.96 22.77
CA TYR A 429 -5.66 -11.32 22.82
C TYR A 429 -5.30 -11.86 21.43
N THR A 430 -4.50 -12.92 21.38
CA THR A 430 -3.97 -13.48 20.13
C THR A 430 -5.00 -14.38 19.42
N ALA A 431 -5.08 -14.29 18.10
CA ALA A 431 -5.79 -15.27 17.23
C ALA A 431 -4.81 -16.22 16.51
N GLY A 432 -3.52 -15.94 16.59
CA GLY A 432 -2.41 -16.72 16.05
C GLY A 432 -1.17 -15.84 16.00
N TYR A 433 0.02 -16.41 16.20
CA TYR A 433 1.29 -15.69 16.03
C TYR A 433 2.31 -16.50 15.25
N GLY A 434 3.38 -15.86 14.77
CA GLY A 434 4.31 -16.48 13.84
C GLY A 434 3.72 -16.58 12.44
N GLN A 435 2.99 -15.53 12.04
CA GLN A 435 2.42 -15.35 10.71
C GLN A 435 3.12 -14.14 10.06
N ARG A 436 4.07 -14.35 9.15
CA ARG A 436 5.02 -13.31 8.66
C ARG A 436 4.32 -12.03 8.25
N ASN A 437 3.34 -12.15 7.35
CA ASN A 437 2.53 -11.04 6.88
C ASN A 437 1.21 -11.57 6.32
N GLU A 438 0.24 -11.75 7.21
CA GLU A 438 -1.08 -12.27 6.90
C GLU A 438 -2.05 -11.12 6.58
N VAL A 439 -1.96 -10.64 5.34
CA VAL A 439 -2.70 -9.44 4.91
C VAL A 439 -4.16 -9.79 4.63
N GLY A 440 -4.44 -10.87 3.92
CA GLY A 440 -5.81 -11.27 3.63
C GLY A 440 -6.41 -12.04 4.81
N MET A 441 -7.56 -11.57 5.29
CA MET A 441 -8.35 -12.22 6.34
C MET A 441 -9.82 -12.29 5.93
N CYS A 442 -10.48 -13.41 6.22
CA CYS A 442 -11.89 -13.60 5.91
C CYS A 442 -12.54 -14.59 6.90
N PHE A 443 -13.84 -14.43 7.11
CA PHE A 443 -14.64 -15.36 7.89
C PHE A 443 -15.38 -16.33 6.98
N ASP A 444 -15.49 -17.58 7.40
CA ASP A 444 -16.43 -18.52 6.81
C ASP A 444 -17.86 -18.35 7.36
N ASN A 445 -18.83 -19.09 6.80
CA ASN A 445 -20.22 -19.06 7.26
C ASN A 445 -20.44 -19.64 8.68
N ASN A 446 -19.42 -20.26 9.28
CA ASN A 446 -19.43 -20.64 10.69
C ASN A 446 -18.78 -19.55 11.58
N ASN A 447 -18.45 -18.37 11.02
CA ASN A 447 -17.73 -17.28 11.67
C ASN A 447 -16.32 -17.65 12.14
N MET A 448 -15.69 -18.63 11.50
CA MET A 448 -14.30 -19.00 11.78
C MET A 448 -13.35 -18.14 10.96
N LEU A 449 -12.26 -17.67 11.59
CA LEU A 449 -11.28 -16.82 10.93
C LEU A 449 -10.29 -17.67 10.12
N TRP A 450 -10.11 -17.24 8.87
CA TRP A 450 -9.12 -17.73 7.92
C TRP A 450 -8.23 -16.57 7.48
N GLY A 451 -7.02 -16.89 7.01
CA GLY A 451 -6.16 -15.89 6.40
C GLY A 451 -5.15 -16.47 5.43
N VAL A 452 -4.53 -15.58 4.67
CA VAL A 452 -3.56 -15.89 3.62
C VAL A 452 -2.26 -15.15 3.87
N GLU A 453 -1.16 -15.90 3.91
CA GLU A 453 0.15 -15.39 4.32
C GLU A 453 1.05 -15.10 3.11
N ASN A 454 1.78 -13.98 3.19
CA ASN A 454 2.97 -13.69 2.39
C ASN A 454 4.21 -14.22 3.14
N SER A 455 4.79 -15.29 2.64
CA SER A 455 5.92 -16.03 3.21
C SER A 455 7.25 -15.32 2.93
N GLY A 456 8.36 -15.95 3.31
CA GLY A 456 9.68 -15.29 3.31
C GLY A 456 10.36 -15.17 1.94
N ASP A 457 11.25 -14.18 1.83
CA ASP A 457 12.01 -13.81 0.63
C ASP A 457 13.46 -14.32 0.68
N ASP A 458 14.14 -14.48 -0.46
CA ASP A 458 15.59 -14.75 -0.58
C ASP A 458 16.07 -16.02 0.15
N PHE A 459 15.24 -17.07 0.12
CA PHE A 459 15.46 -18.27 0.89
C PHE A 459 16.65 -19.10 0.40
N ARG A 460 17.52 -19.46 1.35
CA ARG A 460 18.60 -20.43 1.17
C ARG A 460 18.50 -21.55 2.21
N ARG A 461 18.77 -22.79 1.78
CA ARG A 461 18.95 -23.95 2.66
C ARG A 461 20.43 -24.14 2.94
N THR A 462 20.84 -23.93 4.19
CA THR A 462 22.23 -24.06 4.63
C THR A 462 22.42 -25.27 5.54
N VAL A 463 23.10 -26.31 5.05
CA VAL A 463 23.34 -27.56 5.79
C VAL A 463 24.82 -27.93 5.68
N ASN A 464 25.45 -28.27 6.82
CA ASN A 464 26.87 -28.63 6.89
C ASN A 464 27.79 -27.60 6.21
N GLY A 465 27.47 -26.31 6.33
CA GLY A 465 28.22 -25.20 5.73
C GLY A 465 27.98 -24.98 4.23
N GLN A 466 27.18 -25.81 3.56
CA GLN A 466 26.79 -25.61 2.16
C GLN A 466 25.45 -24.90 2.08
N SER A 467 25.38 -23.80 1.33
CA SER A 467 24.19 -22.97 1.18
C SER A 467 23.63 -23.06 -0.24
N THR A 468 22.48 -23.70 -0.39
CA THR A 468 21.75 -23.84 -1.66
C THR A 468 20.64 -22.81 -1.74
N ASP A 469 20.57 -22.09 -2.86
CA ASP A 469 19.46 -21.21 -3.16
C ASP A 469 18.20 -22.04 -3.47
N VAL A 470 17.11 -21.78 -2.75
CA VAL A 470 15.81 -22.44 -2.96
C VAL A 470 14.70 -21.42 -3.22
N HIS A 471 15.01 -20.12 -3.30
CA HIS A 471 14.00 -19.06 -3.26
C HIS A 471 13.04 -19.14 -4.46
N GLN A 472 13.50 -19.51 -5.65
CA GLN A 472 12.67 -19.44 -6.86
C GLN A 472 11.34 -20.19 -6.75
N ASN A 473 11.28 -21.27 -5.98
CA ASN A 473 10.06 -22.06 -5.79
C ASN A 473 9.83 -22.46 -4.31
N ASN A 474 10.44 -21.75 -3.36
CA ASN A 474 10.18 -21.90 -1.93
C ASN A 474 10.43 -20.57 -1.19
N PRO A 475 9.82 -20.37 -0.02
CA PRO A 475 8.77 -21.20 0.58
C PRO A 475 7.41 -21.01 -0.11
N GLY A 476 6.49 -21.94 0.12
CA GLY A 476 5.09 -21.75 -0.25
C GLY A 476 4.46 -20.59 0.52
N GLU A 477 3.60 -19.86 -0.17
CA GLU A 477 2.58 -19.02 0.45
C GLU A 477 1.57 -19.94 1.17
N LYS A 478 0.71 -19.44 2.06
CA LYS A 478 -0.12 -20.33 2.91
C LYS A 478 -1.55 -19.83 3.10
N ILE A 479 -2.46 -20.78 3.33
CA ILE A 479 -3.76 -20.54 3.95
C ILE A 479 -3.70 -21.03 5.40
N HIS A 480 -3.99 -20.16 6.36
CA HIS A 480 -4.10 -20.51 7.77
C HIS A 480 -5.56 -20.57 8.23
N TYR A 481 -5.85 -21.51 9.13
CA TYR A 481 -7.08 -21.57 9.89
C TYR A 481 -6.79 -21.10 11.32
N MET A 482 -7.37 -19.97 11.73
CA MET A 482 -7.26 -19.42 13.08
C MET A 482 -8.45 -19.79 13.97
N GLY A 483 -9.58 -20.14 13.35
CA GLY A 483 -10.74 -20.71 14.02
C GLY A 483 -11.60 -19.69 14.76
N ASP A 484 -12.16 -20.13 15.88
CA ASP A 484 -13.12 -19.35 16.66
C ASP A 484 -12.43 -18.27 17.50
N ILE A 485 -12.45 -17.04 17.00
CA ILE A 485 -11.82 -15.89 17.68
C ILE A 485 -12.58 -15.38 18.91
N THR A 486 -13.68 -16.01 19.31
CA THR A 486 -14.32 -15.70 20.62
C THR A 486 -13.47 -16.16 21.80
N LYS A 487 -12.42 -16.94 21.52
CA LYS A 487 -11.46 -17.45 22.49
C LYS A 487 -10.03 -17.10 22.04
N PRO A 488 -9.09 -16.90 22.98
CA PRO A 488 -7.69 -16.75 22.62
C PRO A 488 -7.13 -17.99 21.92
N ASN A 489 -6.39 -17.77 20.84
CA ASN A 489 -5.57 -18.76 20.17
C ASN A 489 -4.10 -18.31 20.26
N ASN A 490 -3.34 -18.97 21.13
CA ASN A 490 -1.91 -18.69 21.35
C ASN A 490 -1.01 -19.65 20.56
N ASN A 491 -1.53 -20.29 19.50
CA ASN A 491 -0.75 -21.20 18.69
C ASN A 491 0.27 -20.44 17.82
N TRP A 492 1.42 -21.09 17.63
CA TRP A 492 2.48 -20.60 16.75
C TRP A 492 2.35 -21.20 15.36
N TYR A 493 2.41 -20.37 14.32
CA TYR A 493 2.25 -20.75 12.90
C TYR A 493 3.59 -20.83 12.13
N GLY A 494 4.71 -20.72 12.85
CA GLY A 494 6.03 -21.15 12.38
C GLY A 494 7.03 -20.02 12.07
N TYR A 495 6.58 -18.84 11.65
CA TYR A 495 7.51 -17.72 11.45
C TYR A 495 8.10 -17.27 12.81
N PRO A 496 9.40 -16.92 12.92
CA PRO A 496 10.37 -16.64 11.86
C PRO A 496 11.28 -17.81 11.46
N SER A 497 10.99 -19.04 11.89
CA SER A 497 11.94 -20.17 11.78
C SER A 497 11.46 -21.29 10.86
N CYS A 498 10.16 -21.56 10.83
CA CYS A 498 9.53 -22.66 10.11
C CYS A 498 8.76 -22.16 8.89
N PHE A 499 9.11 -22.70 7.73
CA PHE A 499 8.52 -22.35 6.44
C PHE A 499 8.07 -23.61 5.71
N THR A 500 7.14 -23.46 4.77
CA THR A 500 6.50 -24.62 4.15
C THR A 500 7.08 -24.90 2.77
N VAL A 501 7.41 -26.17 2.52
CA VAL A 501 7.95 -26.62 1.23
C VAL A 501 6.87 -26.56 0.15
N TRP A 502 7.21 -25.97 -1.00
CA TRP A 502 6.41 -26.03 -2.22
C TRP A 502 7.09 -26.86 -3.32
N GLN A 503 8.41 -26.72 -3.48
CA GLN A 503 9.18 -27.49 -4.47
C GLN A 503 10.21 -28.39 -3.76
N PRO A 504 9.85 -29.65 -3.42
CA PRO A 504 10.73 -30.55 -2.68
C PRO A 504 12.06 -30.84 -3.36
N SER A 505 12.12 -30.83 -4.70
CA SER A 505 13.33 -31.15 -5.46
C SER A 505 14.46 -30.13 -5.28
N ASP A 506 14.17 -28.96 -4.73
CA ASP A 506 15.16 -27.90 -4.52
C ASP A 506 16.07 -28.21 -3.32
N PHE A 507 15.61 -29.07 -2.40
CA PHE A 507 16.36 -29.54 -1.23
C PHE A 507 17.21 -30.76 -1.56
N LYS A 508 18.46 -30.78 -1.09
CA LYS A 508 19.44 -31.85 -1.40
C LYS A 508 19.84 -32.69 -0.19
N ASP A 509 19.53 -32.21 0.99
CA ASP A 509 19.92 -32.78 2.28
C ASP A 509 18.87 -33.73 2.86
N LYS A 510 17.59 -33.53 2.52
CA LYS A 510 16.45 -34.34 3.00
C LYS A 510 15.39 -34.42 1.90
N THR A 511 14.69 -35.55 1.83
CA THR A 511 13.52 -35.70 0.96
C THR A 511 12.29 -35.11 1.64
N PHE A 512 11.73 -34.05 1.05
CA PHE A 512 10.50 -33.42 1.51
C PHE A 512 9.30 -33.78 0.63
N LYS A 513 8.11 -33.43 1.11
CA LYS A 513 6.86 -33.33 0.37
C LYS A 513 6.36 -31.89 0.38
N VAL A 514 5.49 -31.56 -0.56
CA VAL A 514 4.74 -30.29 -0.54
C VAL A 514 3.97 -30.22 0.77
N GLY A 515 4.05 -29.08 1.47
CA GLY A 515 3.41 -28.91 2.77
C GLY A 515 4.28 -29.25 3.97
N ASP A 516 5.43 -29.92 3.78
CA ASP A 516 6.34 -30.21 4.89
C ASP A 516 6.97 -28.91 5.43
N TRP A 517 7.35 -28.93 6.71
CA TRP A 517 8.12 -27.86 7.31
C TRP A 517 9.61 -27.97 6.97
N PHE A 518 10.24 -26.83 6.73
CA PHE A 518 11.69 -26.70 6.70
C PHE A 518 12.16 -25.43 7.40
N VAL A 519 13.41 -25.45 7.89
CA VAL A 519 14.11 -24.27 8.41
C VAL A 519 15.25 -23.85 7.45
N GLN A 520 15.68 -22.58 7.46
CA GLN A 520 16.76 -22.15 6.56
C GLN A 520 18.11 -22.81 6.90
N ALA A 521 18.43 -22.93 8.18
CA ALA A 521 19.70 -23.48 8.67
C ALA A 521 19.47 -24.41 9.87
N PRO A 522 19.18 -25.72 9.65
CA PRO A 522 18.92 -26.66 10.73
C PRO A 522 20.17 -26.87 11.58
N ASN A 523 19.98 -27.00 12.89
CA ASN A 523 21.03 -27.33 13.85
C ASN A 523 20.51 -28.33 14.90
N SER A 524 21.35 -28.70 15.87
CA SER A 524 21.01 -29.70 16.90
C SER A 524 19.90 -29.27 17.86
N THR A 525 19.63 -27.96 17.99
CA THR A 525 18.63 -27.39 18.90
C THR A 525 17.33 -26.98 18.21
N PHE A 526 17.37 -26.69 16.91
CA PHE A 526 16.21 -26.32 16.11
C PHE A 526 16.38 -26.79 14.67
N ASN A 527 15.47 -27.61 14.20
CA ASN A 527 15.48 -28.23 12.88
C ASN A 527 14.05 -28.46 12.34
N ASP A 528 13.93 -29.09 11.19
CA ASP A 528 12.64 -29.34 10.54
C ASP A 528 11.67 -30.14 11.41
N ASP A 529 12.16 -31.13 12.17
CA ASP A 529 11.32 -31.95 13.05
C ASP A 529 10.84 -31.14 14.27
N THR A 530 11.62 -30.14 14.69
CA THR A 530 11.19 -29.17 15.72
C THR A 530 9.98 -28.37 15.24
N CYS A 531 9.93 -28.01 13.95
CA CYS A 531 8.78 -27.34 13.36
C CYS A 531 7.54 -28.25 13.36
N VAL A 532 7.69 -29.53 12.99
CA VAL A 532 6.58 -30.50 13.03
C VAL A 532 5.98 -30.63 14.44
N GLN A 533 6.81 -30.54 15.49
CA GLN A 533 6.36 -30.67 16.88
C GLN A 533 5.70 -29.40 17.44
N LYS A 534 6.06 -28.21 16.92
CA LYS A 534 5.70 -26.92 17.56
C LYS A 534 4.82 -26.01 16.71
N ALA A 535 4.95 -26.06 15.40
CA ALA A 535 4.24 -25.15 14.50
C ALA A 535 2.87 -25.72 14.10
N THR A 536 1.89 -24.84 14.00
CA THR A 536 0.55 -25.15 13.52
C THR A 536 0.59 -25.23 12.00
N PRO A 537 0.27 -26.40 11.40
CA PRO A 537 0.33 -26.56 9.95
C PRO A 537 -0.68 -25.64 9.24
N PRO A 538 -0.34 -25.12 8.05
CA PRO A 538 -1.32 -24.45 7.22
C PRO A 538 -2.37 -25.44 6.71
N ALA A 539 -3.56 -24.93 6.40
CA ALA A 539 -4.62 -25.73 5.78
C ALA A 539 -4.25 -26.10 4.34
N LEU A 540 -3.52 -25.22 3.66
CA LEU A 540 -3.08 -25.40 2.28
C LEU A 540 -1.82 -24.55 2.01
N THR A 541 -0.98 -25.02 1.08
CA THR A 541 0.09 -24.20 0.51
C THR A 541 -0.34 -23.59 -0.82
N LEU A 542 0.19 -22.41 -1.10
CA LEU A 542 -0.08 -21.62 -2.28
C LEU A 542 1.25 -21.32 -2.99
N PHE A 543 1.18 -21.00 -4.28
CA PHE A 543 2.38 -20.88 -5.12
C PHE A 543 3.32 -19.76 -4.61
N PRO A 544 4.62 -20.05 -4.37
CA PRO A 544 5.62 -19.12 -3.83
C PRO A 544 5.63 -17.76 -4.50
N HIS A 545 5.83 -16.70 -3.72
CA HIS A 545 5.95 -15.30 -4.17
C HIS A 545 4.70 -14.71 -4.81
N SER A 546 3.58 -15.44 -4.85
CA SER A 546 2.35 -14.93 -5.48
C SER A 546 1.74 -13.76 -4.71
N ALA A 547 2.19 -13.53 -3.47
CA ALA A 547 1.81 -12.41 -2.62
C ALA A 547 0.29 -12.30 -2.40
N PRO A 548 -0.34 -13.24 -1.68
CA PRO A 548 -1.78 -13.20 -1.43
C PRO A 548 -2.12 -12.06 -0.45
N ILE A 549 -3.01 -11.13 -0.83
CA ILE A 549 -3.26 -9.93 0.00
C ILE A 549 -4.72 -9.67 0.38
N ASP A 550 -5.67 -10.41 -0.17
CA ASP A 550 -7.04 -10.47 0.34
C ASP A 550 -7.64 -11.86 0.09
N CYS A 551 -8.62 -12.23 0.90
CA CYS A 551 -9.44 -13.41 0.69
C CYS A 551 -10.92 -13.10 0.95
N LYS A 552 -11.83 -13.77 0.23
CA LYS A 552 -13.27 -13.80 0.53
C LYS A 552 -13.84 -15.17 0.17
N PHE A 553 -14.72 -15.70 1.01
CA PHE A 553 -15.57 -16.82 0.58
C PHE A 553 -16.68 -16.32 -0.33
N ASP A 554 -17.06 -17.13 -1.31
CA ASP A 554 -18.35 -16.94 -1.99
C ASP A 554 -19.51 -17.16 -0.99
N PRO A 555 -20.73 -16.66 -1.28
CA PRO A 555 -21.86 -16.75 -0.33
C PRO A 555 -22.18 -18.16 0.15
N GLU A 556 -21.90 -19.17 -0.68
CA GLU A 556 -22.11 -20.58 -0.36
C GLU A 556 -20.94 -21.23 0.40
N ASN A 557 -19.81 -20.53 0.54
CA ASN A 557 -18.52 -21.06 1.03
C ASN A 557 -18.01 -22.29 0.24
N ALA A 558 -18.40 -22.38 -1.03
CA ALA A 558 -17.90 -23.39 -1.96
C ALA A 558 -16.48 -23.06 -2.45
N ASN A 559 -16.10 -21.78 -2.44
CA ASN A 559 -14.77 -21.34 -2.83
C ASN A 559 -14.27 -20.20 -1.94
N MET A 560 -12.97 -20.20 -1.65
CA MET A 560 -12.24 -19.01 -1.19
C MET A 560 -11.57 -18.36 -2.39
N PHE A 561 -11.94 -17.13 -2.69
CA PHE A 561 -11.28 -16.28 -3.68
C PHE A 561 -10.11 -15.56 -3.03
N ILE A 562 -8.96 -15.54 -3.71
CA ILE A 562 -7.71 -14.99 -3.19
C ILE A 562 -7.07 -14.11 -4.27
N THR A 563 -6.65 -12.90 -3.90
CA THR A 563 -5.90 -12.01 -4.79
C THR A 563 -4.41 -12.27 -4.68
N TYR A 564 -3.83 -12.80 -5.75
CA TYR A 564 -2.38 -12.90 -5.91
C TYR A 564 -1.85 -11.60 -6.51
N HIS A 565 -1.26 -10.79 -5.63
CA HIS A 565 -0.81 -9.44 -5.95
C HIS A 565 0.36 -9.42 -6.94
N GLY A 566 1.17 -10.48 -6.97
CA GLY A 566 2.27 -10.67 -7.90
C GLY A 566 3.65 -10.55 -7.25
N SER A 567 4.56 -11.38 -7.74
CA SER A 567 5.93 -11.51 -7.21
C SER A 567 6.83 -10.36 -7.62
N TRP A 568 7.71 -9.96 -6.72
CA TRP A 568 8.92 -9.20 -7.03
C TRP A 568 10.20 -10.04 -6.91
N ASN A 569 10.18 -11.07 -6.05
CA ASN A 569 11.34 -11.90 -5.72
C ASN A 569 11.36 -13.28 -6.41
N ARG A 570 11.03 -13.31 -7.70
CA ARG A 570 11.04 -14.55 -8.49
C ARG A 570 11.31 -14.25 -9.97
N GLN A 571 12.06 -15.13 -10.62
CA GLN A 571 12.31 -15.06 -12.07
C GLN A 571 12.01 -16.42 -12.77
N PRO A 572 11.08 -16.47 -13.74
CA PRO A 572 10.16 -15.40 -14.12
C PRO A 572 9.18 -15.06 -12.99
N THR A 573 8.54 -13.90 -13.07
CA THR A 573 7.49 -13.48 -12.12
C THR A 573 6.27 -14.42 -12.15
N THR A 574 5.49 -14.41 -11.07
CA THR A 574 4.26 -15.19 -10.87
C THR A 574 3.20 -14.36 -10.14
N GLY A 575 1.97 -14.89 -10.00
CA GLY A 575 0.84 -14.18 -9.40
C GLY A 575 0.10 -13.30 -10.42
N PHE A 576 -0.17 -12.04 -10.06
CA PHE A 576 -0.90 -11.06 -10.88
C PHE A 576 -2.26 -11.59 -11.36
N LYS A 577 -3.02 -12.18 -10.43
CA LYS A 577 -4.26 -12.89 -10.75
C LYS A 577 -5.21 -13.03 -9.56
N LEU A 578 -6.47 -13.22 -9.86
CA LEU A 578 -7.47 -13.73 -8.94
C LEU A 578 -7.52 -15.26 -9.09
N VAL A 579 -7.46 -15.98 -7.97
CA VAL A 579 -7.64 -17.44 -7.92
C VAL A 579 -8.83 -17.82 -7.04
N ALA A 580 -9.36 -19.02 -7.23
CA ALA A 580 -10.33 -19.66 -6.36
C ALA A 580 -9.78 -20.98 -5.84
N VAL A 581 -9.86 -21.20 -4.53
CA VAL A 581 -9.57 -22.49 -3.87
C VAL A 581 -10.90 -23.12 -3.49
N PRO A 582 -11.24 -24.32 -3.98
CA PRO A 582 -12.47 -24.99 -3.61
C PRO A 582 -12.48 -25.43 -2.14
N PHE A 583 -13.61 -25.22 -1.47
CA PHE A 583 -13.88 -25.64 -0.09
C PHE A 583 -15.10 -26.54 -0.04
N LYS A 584 -15.18 -27.34 1.03
CA LYS A 584 -16.34 -28.17 1.36
C LYS A 584 -16.61 -28.12 2.86
N LYS A 585 -17.86 -28.40 3.23
CA LYS A 585 -18.23 -28.65 4.62
C LYS A 585 -17.92 -30.11 4.98
N GLY A 586 -17.06 -30.32 5.96
CA GLY A 586 -16.71 -31.62 6.51
C GLY A 586 -17.88 -32.27 7.25
N SER A 587 -17.71 -33.55 7.61
CA SER A 587 -18.70 -34.31 8.37
C SER A 587 -18.94 -33.78 9.79
N ASP A 588 -17.96 -33.06 10.33
CA ASP A 588 -18.01 -32.34 11.61
C ASP A 588 -18.66 -30.94 11.48
N GLY A 589 -19.04 -30.54 10.26
CA GLY A 589 -19.61 -29.23 9.96
C GLY A 589 -18.58 -28.12 9.78
N ALA A 590 -17.27 -28.38 9.90
CA ALA A 590 -16.23 -27.39 9.65
C ALA A 590 -15.97 -27.22 8.14
N TYR A 591 -15.59 -26.03 7.69
CA TYR A 591 -15.14 -25.84 6.32
C TYR A 591 -13.68 -26.27 6.18
N VAL A 592 -13.36 -26.97 5.10
CA VAL A 592 -11.98 -27.40 4.78
C VAL A 592 -11.72 -27.27 3.28
N PRO A 593 -10.47 -27.03 2.85
CA PRO A 593 -10.10 -27.14 1.44
C PRO A 593 -10.48 -28.52 0.89
N VAL A 594 -10.91 -28.57 -0.37
CA VAL A 594 -11.20 -29.84 -1.04
C VAL A 594 -9.91 -30.63 -1.29
N ASP A 595 -8.88 -29.93 -1.75
CA ASP A 595 -7.54 -30.45 -2.00
C ASP A 595 -6.74 -30.63 -0.71
N PRO A 596 -5.88 -31.66 -0.61
CA PRO A 596 -5.01 -31.84 0.54
C PRO A 596 -3.86 -30.82 0.55
N LEU A 597 -3.23 -30.63 1.71
CA LEU A 597 -2.05 -29.78 1.91
C LEU A 597 -0.90 -30.04 0.90
N THR A 598 -0.79 -31.27 0.41
CA THR A 598 0.23 -31.70 -0.57
C THR A 598 -0.09 -31.30 -2.01
N SER A 599 -1.23 -30.67 -2.28
CA SER A 599 -1.66 -30.30 -3.64
C SER A 599 -0.93 -29.06 -4.14
N THR A 600 -0.43 -29.11 -5.37
CA THR A 600 0.17 -27.96 -6.07
C THR A 600 -0.79 -27.31 -7.07
N THR A 601 -2.04 -27.78 -7.14
CA THR A 601 -3.02 -27.34 -8.15
C THR A 601 -4.34 -26.87 -7.54
N ALA A 602 -4.42 -26.75 -6.21
CA ALA A 602 -5.64 -26.42 -5.49
C ALA A 602 -6.22 -25.04 -5.87
N ALA A 603 -5.36 -24.05 -6.04
CA ALA A 603 -5.75 -22.72 -6.51
C ALA A 603 -6.00 -22.74 -8.03
N LYS A 604 -7.22 -22.39 -8.44
CA LYS A 604 -7.63 -22.30 -9.85
C LYS A 604 -7.64 -20.84 -10.31
N ASP A 605 -6.98 -20.54 -11.42
CA ASP A 605 -6.99 -19.20 -12.00
C ASP A 605 -8.41 -18.79 -12.42
N ILE A 606 -8.82 -17.56 -12.08
CA ILE A 606 -10.14 -17.00 -12.42
C ILE A 606 -10.01 -15.81 -13.36
N PHE A 607 -9.21 -14.82 -12.98
CA PHE A 607 -8.92 -13.64 -13.80
C PHE A 607 -7.44 -13.32 -13.69
N TYR A 608 -6.70 -13.40 -14.80
CA TYR A 608 -5.24 -13.41 -14.77
C TYR A 608 -4.63 -12.65 -15.95
N ASN A 609 -3.44 -12.09 -15.74
CA ASN A 609 -2.67 -11.47 -16.81
C ASN A 609 -2.17 -12.55 -17.79
N PRO A 610 -2.24 -12.32 -19.11
CA PRO A 610 -1.95 -13.34 -20.12
C PRO A 610 -0.47 -13.72 -20.22
N ASP A 611 0.44 -12.84 -19.81
CA ASP A 611 1.88 -13.01 -19.88
C ASP A 611 2.52 -12.33 -18.67
N VAL A 612 2.70 -13.10 -17.59
CA VAL A 612 3.22 -12.56 -16.33
C VAL A 612 4.68 -12.12 -16.41
N THR A 613 5.44 -12.61 -17.39
CA THR A 613 6.85 -12.26 -17.59
C THR A 613 7.04 -10.79 -17.95
N LYS A 614 5.98 -10.13 -18.42
CA LYS A 614 5.95 -8.69 -18.70
C LYS A 614 5.55 -7.85 -17.49
N CYS A 615 5.10 -8.47 -16.41
CA CYS A 615 4.81 -7.79 -15.15
C CYS A 615 6.14 -7.44 -14.48
N ALA A 616 6.82 -6.40 -14.94
CA ALA A 616 8.06 -5.93 -14.30
C ALA A 616 7.72 -5.04 -13.10
N GLY A 617 8.43 -5.22 -11.98
CA GLY A 617 8.20 -4.46 -10.77
C GLY A 617 9.42 -4.47 -9.88
N ASN A 618 10.02 -3.30 -9.64
CA ASN A 618 11.12 -3.14 -8.67
C ASN A 618 10.55 -3.05 -7.24
N GLY A 619 9.72 -4.02 -6.85
CA GLY A 619 9.16 -4.14 -5.50
C GLY A 619 7.64 -4.35 -5.42
N PRO A 620 7.11 -4.50 -4.21
CA PRO A 620 5.72 -4.90 -3.95
C PRO A 620 4.68 -3.86 -4.36
N GLY A 621 5.05 -2.59 -4.61
CA GLY A 621 4.11 -1.53 -4.98
C GLY A 621 4.04 -1.20 -6.48
N LEU A 622 4.85 -1.84 -7.33
CA LEU A 622 4.97 -1.48 -8.74
C LEU A 622 4.79 -2.68 -9.65
N SER A 623 3.89 -2.56 -10.63
CA SER A 623 3.94 -3.40 -11.83
C SER A 623 3.78 -2.51 -13.04
N SER A 624 4.74 -2.58 -13.96
CA SER A 624 4.53 -2.12 -15.33
C SER A 624 3.89 -3.25 -16.12
N GLY A 625 2.78 -2.98 -16.78
CA GLY A 625 2.21 -3.87 -17.79
C GLY A 625 1.18 -4.90 -17.31
N CYS A 626 0.91 -5.01 -16.01
CA CYS A 626 -0.08 -5.94 -15.47
C CYS A 626 -0.96 -5.31 -14.38
N PHE A 627 -2.22 -5.75 -14.31
CA PHE A 627 -3.06 -5.44 -13.15
C PHE A 627 -2.55 -6.22 -11.92
N ARG A 628 -2.70 -5.63 -10.73
CA ARG A 628 -2.24 -6.20 -9.45
C ARG A 628 -3.43 -6.35 -8.48
N PRO A 629 -4.09 -7.51 -8.45
CA PRO A 629 -5.27 -7.73 -7.62
C PRO A 629 -5.00 -7.44 -6.14
N ALA A 630 -5.87 -6.64 -5.52
CA ALA A 630 -5.79 -6.30 -4.10
C ALA A 630 -7.07 -6.63 -3.33
N GLY A 631 -7.95 -5.66 -3.08
CA GLY A 631 -9.15 -5.87 -2.27
C GLY A 631 -10.23 -6.66 -3.00
N LEU A 632 -10.98 -7.45 -2.25
CA LEU A 632 -12.14 -8.22 -2.70
C LEU A 632 -13.37 -7.88 -1.84
N ALA A 633 -14.54 -7.84 -2.47
CA ALA A 633 -15.81 -7.82 -1.75
C ALA A 633 -16.93 -8.42 -2.61
N TYR A 634 -17.90 -9.07 -1.97
CA TYR A 634 -19.16 -9.41 -2.61
C TYR A 634 -20.21 -8.35 -2.30
N ASP A 635 -21.00 -7.99 -3.30
CA ASP A 635 -22.25 -7.28 -3.03
C ASP A 635 -23.37 -8.24 -2.63
N LYS A 636 -24.54 -7.67 -2.26
CA LYS A 636 -25.73 -8.45 -1.90
C LYS A 636 -26.31 -9.28 -3.05
N ALA A 637 -25.90 -9.01 -4.29
CA ALA A 637 -26.35 -9.73 -5.47
C ALA A 637 -25.40 -10.89 -5.87
N GLY A 638 -24.35 -11.12 -5.08
CA GLY A 638 -23.37 -12.19 -5.28
C GLY A 638 -22.33 -11.89 -6.36
N ARG A 639 -22.19 -10.62 -6.77
CA ARG A 639 -21.13 -10.19 -7.72
C ARG A 639 -19.85 -9.93 -6.95
N LEU A 640 -18.73 -10.44 -7.46
CA LEU A 640 -17.41 -10.23 -6.85
C LEU A 640 -16.80 -8.95 -7.40
N PHE A 641 -16.28 -8.11 -6.52
CA PHE A 641 -15.54 -6.90 -6.88
C PHE A 641 -14.08 -7.10 -6.51
N MET A 642 -13.19 -6.56 -7.35
CA MET A 642 -11.75 -6.66 -7.17
C MET A 642 -11.08 -5.32 -7.50
N THR A 643 -10.21 -4.82 -6.64
CA THR A 643 -9.33 -3.69 -6.99
C THR A 643 -8.04 -4.17 -7.65
N SER A 644 -7.45 -3.32 -8.48
CA SER A 644 -6.05 -3.40 -8.91
C SER A 644 -5.32 -2.15 -8.44
N ASP A 645 -4.37 -2.31 -7.52
CA ASP A 645 -3.79 -1.20 -6.74
C ASP A 645 -2.51 -0.59 -7.35
N THR A 646 -2.33 -0.71 -8.66
CA THR A 646 -1.19 -0.10 -9.36
C THR A 646 -1.03 1.36 -8.95
N SER A 647 0.23 1.77 -8.71
CA SER A 647 0.56 3.08 -8.11
C SER A 647 -0.07 4.28 -8.82
N SER A 648 -0.29 4.15 -10.12
CA SER A 648 -1.09 5.05 -10.93
C SER A 648 -2.10 4.24 -11.75
N ASN A 649 -3.24 4.87 -12.07
CA ASN A 649 -4.33 4.29 -12.85
C ASN A 649 -4.92 2.99 -12.26
N GLY A 650 -5.03 2.90 -10.93
CA GLY A 650 -5.70 1.79 -10.27
C GLY A 650 -7.14 1.62 -10.77
N GLU A 651 -7.61 0.38 -10.74
CA GLU A 651 -8.89 -0.02 -11.35
C GLU A 651 -9.77 -0.77 -10.35
N ILE A 652 -11.08 -0.73 -10.56
CA ILE A 652 -12.06 -1.60 -9.91
C ILE A 652 -12.75 -2.42 -11.00
N TRP A 653 -12.86 -3.71 -10.71
CA TRP A 653 -13.46 -4.70 -11.59
C TRP A 653 -14.65 -5.35 -10.88
N ILE A 654 -15.70 -5.66 -11.65
CA ILE A 654 -16.79 -6.53 -11.25
C ILE A 654 -16.66 -7.86 -12.00
N LEU A 655 -16.84 -8.98 -11.32
CA LEU A 655 -16.63 -10.33 -11.82
C LEU A 655 -17.75 -11.27 -11.37
N GLY A 656 -18.01 -12.29 -12.18
CA GLY A 656 -18.95 -13.36 -11.85
C GLY A 656 -19.07 -14.39 -12.97
N GLN A 657 -19.77 -15.49 -12.67
CA GLN A 657 -20.11 -16.50 -13.67
C GLN A 657 -21.27 -15.99 -14.55
N GLY A 658 -21.11 -16.19 -15.85
CA GLY A 658 -21.90 -15.53 -16.89
C GLY A 658 -23.04 -16.33 -17.47
#